data_AF-A0A417CNW3-F1
#
_entry.id   AF-A0A417CNW3-F1
#
_cell.length_a   1.000
_cell.length_b   1.000
_cell.length_c   1.000
_cell.angle_alpha   90.00
_cell.angle_beta   90.00
_cell.angle_gamma   90.00
#
_symmetry.space_group_name_H-M   'P 1'
#
loop_
_entity.id
_entity.type
_entity.pdbx_description
1 polymer ?
#
loop_
_entity_poly.entity_id
_entity_poly.type
_entity_poly.pdbx_seq_one_letter_code
_entity_poly.pdbx_strand_id
1 'polypeptide(L)'
;MLDPPGACGWSVTLHIGSEIEKADGQVVKAGNTAMQSNGNSAAQPESGGSAQPGVSGLQLFYELRDPSGALIYTGTDSDINVTNPALWWPNGYGKQPLYTLTIQLKAGETVLDTREYPIGLRTVTVSREDDQWGQEFAIMVNGVKIFARGADYIPDDCFYPRITREILERDVNACVFANFNCLRVWGGGYYPSDEFYALCDEYGILLWEDLMYACNIYDVTPEFAENIAIEAKDNILRFRNHACLGLICGNNELECAWTDWKDVQGHAPSLKRDYLYQFEFLLADVVKENAPDAFYWPSSPSSGGSFDNPCDENRGDCHYWDVWHGQKPFSEYMKHYFRFCSEFGFQSLPSIKTVETFTGEKDRNLFSRIMESHQKNPAANGKILYYLSETFRYPKDLESLIFLSQILQGYAMKEATEHWRRNRGRCMGSIYWQFNDNWPVASWSSMDYYGRYKALHYMAKGFCDNVAGSIEKKETHMGFWISNETLDLVTVKAKIAVKTLDFQVIEEQEAFKEVPALSAECLFEKEYKELIAGRDDSVFFVAEYEYEQNGQKVSKKEFETFVPVKYLELKDPAFKVTENADGSVSIQTDTFVPYCMLEGISADTIWNENVVAFTDKEAVTLVPVENQKISRDGVRIYDIYHTYH
;
A
#
# COMPACT_ATOMS: atom_id res chain seq x y z
N MET A 1 7.34 -0.68 -27.72
CA MET A 1 7.38 -1.92 -28.52
C MET A 1 8.82 -2.33 -28.80
N LEU A 2 9.42 -3.05 -27.87
CA LEU A 2 10.56 -3.94 -28.16
C LEU A 2 9.96 -5.33 -28.39
N ASP A 3 10.22 -5.93 -29.54
CA ASP A 3 9.93 -7.35 -29.76
C ASP A 3 10.63 -8.18 -28.67
N PRO A 4 9.96 -9.22 -28.12
CA PRO A 4 10.59 -10.08 -27.13
C PRO A 4 11.76 -10.83 -27.80
N PRO A 5 12.91 -10.97 -27.11
CA PRO A 5 14.00 -11.79 -27.63
C PRO A 5 13.47 -13.20 -27.87
N GLY A 6 13.88 -13.77 -29.00
CA GLY A 6 13.27 -14.95 -29.62
C GLY A 6 12.98 -16.15 -28.72
N ALA A 7 12.08 -16.98 -29.23
CA ALA A 7 11.57 -18.23 -28.65
C ALA A 7 12.64 -19.25 -28.19
N CYS A 8 13.36 -18.93 -27.13
CA CYS A 8 13.77 -19.90 -26.12
C CYS A 8 12.62 -19.94 -25.12
N GLY A 9 11.86 -21.03 -25.08
CA GLY A 9 10.80 -21.18 -24.08
C GLY A 9 11.41 -21.09 -22.68
N TRP A 10 11.02 -20.06 -21.94
CA TRP A 10 11.43 -19.93 -20.54
C TRP A 10 10.55 -20.88 -19.72
N SER A 11 11.16 -21.60 -18.80
CA SER A 11 10.47 -22.56 -17.92
C SER A 11 10.67 -22.18 -16.47
N VAL A 12 9.64 -22.36 -15.65
CA VAL A 12 9.73 -22.29 -14.19
C VAL A 12 9.49 -23.68 -13.63
N THR A 13 10.34 -24.12 -12.71
CA THR A 13 10.13 -25.35 -11.96
C THR A 13 9.44 -25.02 -10.65
N LEU A 14 8.25 -25.57 -10.43
CA LEU A 14 7.57 -25.55 -9.14
C LEU A 14 8.09 -26.72 -8.31
N HIS A 15 8.72 -26.43 -7.17
CA HIS A 15 9.20 -27.43 -6.22
C HIS A 15 8.16 -27.63 -5.12
N ILE A 16 7.57 -28.83 -5.03
CA ILE A 16 6.57 -29.16 -4.02
C ILE A 16 7.23 -29.98 -2.90
N GLY A 17 7.05 -29.56 -1.65
CA GLY A 17 7.49 -30.34 -0.50
C GLY A 17 6.87 -31.74 -0.51
N SER A 18 7.68 -32.79 -0.37
CA SER A 18 7.25 -34.20 -0.41
C SER A 18 7.16 -34.85 0.98
N GLU A 19 7.08 -34.05 2.02
CA GLU A 19 7.05 -34.51 3.41
C GLU A 19 5.61 -34.74 3.88
N ILE A 20 5.39 -35.87 4.57
CA ILE A 20 4.12 -36.24 5.19
C ILE A 20 4.33 -36.24 6.70
N GLU A 21 3.65 -35.33 7.40
CA GLU A 21 3.59 -35.36 8.85
C GLU A 21 2.49 -36.32 9.32
N LYS A 22 2.85 -37.29 10.15
CA LYS A 22 1.91 -38.24 10.75
C LYS A 22 1.24 -37.61 11.98
N ALA A 23 0.10 -38.15 12.38
CA ALA A 23 -0.65 -37.72 13.55
C ALA A 23 0.12 -37.81 14.89
N ASP A 24 1.24 -38.52 14.94
CA ASP A 24 2.15 -38.61 16.09
C ASP A 24 3.33 -37.60 16.02
N GLY A 25 3.30 -36.67 15.06
CA GLY A 25 4.34 -35.66 14.83
C GLY A 25 5.57 -36.17 14.07
N GLN A 26 5.59 -37.44 13.63
CA GLN A 26 6.69 -37.93 12.80
C GLN A 26 6.56 -37.43 11.36
N VAL A 27 7.59 -36.74 10.88
CA VAL A 27 7.73 -36.38 9.46
C VAL A 27 8.40 -37.52 8.71
N VAL A 28 7.77 -38.02 7.65
CA VAL A 28 8.33 -38.99 6.71
C VAL A 28 8.31 -38.43 5.29
N LYS A 29 9.41 -38.56 4.55
CA LYS A 29 9.39 -38.26 3.10
C LYS A 29 8.50 -39.27 2.39
N ALA A 30 7.60 -38.78 1.54
CA ALA A 30 6.81 -39.61 0.64
C ALA A 30 7.77 -40.42 -0.25
N GLY A 31 7.86 -41.72 0.01
CA GLY A 31 8.69 -42.62 -0.77
C GLY A 31 8.02 -42.95 -2.09
N ASN A 32 8.66 -42.61 -3.22
CA ASN A 32 8.37 -43.21 -4.52
C ASN A 32 8.82 -44.68 -4.52
N THR A 33 8.12 -45.53 -3.76
CA THR A 33 8.38 -46.97 -3.76
C THR A 33 7.46 -47.62 -4.78
N ALA A 34 7.98 -47.79 -6.00
CA ALA A 34 7.39 -48.71 -6.96
C ALA A 34 7.25 -50.09 -6.31
N MET A 35 6.06 -50.69 -6.41
CA MET A 35 5.84 -52.09 -6.04
C MET A 35 6.84 -52.97 -6.81
N GLN A 36 7.93 -53.41 -6.17
CA GLN A 36 8.63 -54.60 -6.59
C GLN A 36 7.96 -55.80 -5.92
N SER A 37 7.27 -56.59 -6.74
CA SER A 37 6.77 -57.91 -6.36
C SER A 37 7.94 -58.83 -6.04
N ASN A 38 8.26 -59.03 -4.77
CA ASN A 38 9.16 -60.09 -4.34
C ASN A 38 8.36 -61.38 -4.16
N GLY A 39 8.56 -62.32 -5.07
CA GLY A 39 8.18 -63.72 -4.88
C GLY A 39 9.21 -64.46 -4.03
N ASN A 40 8.74 -65.12 -2.97
CA ASN A 40 9.35 -66.22 -2.19
C ASN A 40 10.68 -65.93 -1.45
N SER A 41 10.95 -66.35 -0.20
CA SER A 41 10.35 -67.38 0.66
C SER A 41 10.83 -67.24 2.12
N ALA A 42 9.96 -67.66 3.05
CA ALA A 42 10.19 -68.27 4.37
C ALA A 42 11.20 -67.68 5.38
N ALA A 43 10.68 -67.15 6.51
CA ALA A 43 10.90 -67.67 7.88
C ALA A 43 10.20 -66.77 8.93
N GLN A 44 9.44 -67.40 9.84
CA GLN A 44 8.93 -66.82 11.10
C GLN A 44 9.92 -67.12 12.24
N PRO A 45 10.00 -66.28 13.30
CA PRO A 45 9.12 -66.48 14.46
C PRO A 45 8.54 -65.20 15.08
N GLU A 46 7.45 -65.41 15.82
CA GLU A 46 6.63 -64.43 16.54
C GLU A 46 7.32 -63.78 17.75
N SER A 47 7.07 -62.50 17.97
CA SER A 47 6.85 -61.93 19.31
C SER A 47 5.99 -60.67 19.22
N GLY A 48 5.07 -60.53 20.16
CA GLY A 48 3.88 -59.70 20.07
C GLY A 48 4.08 -58.22 20.41
N GLY A 49 3.40 -57.40 19.61
CA GLY A 49 3.07 -56.00 19.84
C GLY A 49 2.08 -55.64 18.74
N SER A 50 0.86 -55.24 19.10
CA SER A 50 -0.16 -54.82 18.14
C SER A 50 0.27 -53.52 17.48
N ALA A 51 1.13 -53.61 16.46
CA ALA A 51 1.31 -52.54 15.50
C ALA A 51 0.00 -52.41 14.73
N GLN A 52 -0.59 -51.20 14.72
CA GLN A 52 -1.58 -50.88 13.71
C GLN A 52 -0.97 -51.20 12.34
N PRO A 53 -1.68 -51.89 11.42
CA PRO A 53 -1.14 -52.18 10.11
C PRO A 53 -0.82 -50.85 9.43
N GLY A 54 0.48 -50.56 9.29
CA GLY A 54 0.94 -49.39 8.55
C GLY A 54 0.37 -49.46 7.14
N VAL A 55 -0.30 -48.41 6.70
CA VAL A 55 -0.79 -48.29 5.33
C VAL A 55 0.44 -48.28 4.42
N SER A 56 0.80 -49.45 3.87
CA SER A 56 1.86 -49.57 2.88
C SER A 56 1.36 -49.06 1.53
N GLY A 57 2.15 -48.25 0.84
CA GLY A 57 1.79 -47.72 -0.49
C GLY A 57 1.12 -46.34 -0.49
N LEU A 58 1.43 -45.50 0.52
CA LEU A 58 1.08 -44.08 0.49
C LEU A 58 1.92 -43.34 -0.57
N GLN A 59 1.25 -42.60 -1.45
CA GLN A 59 1.89 -41.80 -2.48
C GLN A 59 1.18 -40.45 -2.63
N LEU A 60 1.97 -39.39 -2.86
CA LEU A 60 1.45 -38.08 -3.25
C LEU A 60 1.28 -38.03 -4.77
N PHE A 61 0.15 -37.50 -5.20
CA PHE A 61 -0.18 -37.28 -6.60
C PHE A 61 -0.53 -35.81 -6.80
N TYR A 62 0.05 -35.19 -7.82
CA TYR A 62 -0.07 -33.77 -8.10
C TYR A 62 -0.82 -33.55 -9.40
N GLU A 63 -1.71 -32.57 -9.38
CA GLU A 63 -2.41 -32.05 -10.55
C GLU A 63 -2.18 -30.54 -10.61
N LEU A 64 -1.70 -30.03 -11.73
CA LEU A 64 -1.56 -28.58 -11.93
C LEU A 64 -2.44 -28.15 -13.10
N ARG A 65 -3.32 -27.19 -12.83
CA ARG A 65 -4.13 -26.50 -13.83
C ARG A 65 -3.63 -25.09 -14.04
N ASP A 66 -3.60 -24.67 -15.30
CA ASP A 66 -3.30 -23.29 -15.65
C ASP A 66 -4.46 -22.34 -15.26
N PRO A 67 -4.27 -21.01 -15.33
CA PRO A 67 -5.30 -20.05 -14.97
C PRO A 67 -6.58 -20.12 -15.82
N SER A 68 -6.57 -20.84 -16.96
CA SER A 68 -7.77 -21.10 -17.76
C SER A 68 -8.52 -22.37 -17.31
N GLY A 69 -7.96 -23.12 -16.37
CA GLY A 69 -8.46 -24.39 -15.87
C GLY A 69 -7.95 -25.61 -16.65
N ALA A 70 -7.08 -25.41 -17.64
CA ALA A 70 -6.54 -26.50 -18.44
C ALA A 70 -5.52 -27.31 -17.63
N LEU A 71 -5.66 -28.63 -17.65
CA LEU A 71 -4.74 -29.55 -16.99
C LEU A 71 -3.39 -29.55 -17.73
N ILE A 72 -2.32 -29.09 -17.08
CA ILE A 72 -0.97 -28.99 -17.67
C ILE A 72 0.03 -29.98 -17.07
N TYR A 73 -0.24 -30.52 -15.88
CA TYR A 73 0.56 -31.58 -15.27
C TYR A 73 -0.30 -32.54 -14.46
N THR A 74 0.02 -33.82 -14.53
CA THR A 74 -0.52 -34.84 -13.65
C THR A 74 0.53 -35.93 -13.42
N GLY A 75 0.81 -36.28 -12.16
CA GLY A 75 1.87 -37.24 -11.87
C GLY A 75 2.27 -37.31 -10.40
N THR A 76 3.41 -37.96 -10.15
CA THR A 76 3.96 -38.19 -8.80
C THR A 76 5.31 -37.51 -8.61
N ASP A 77 5.76 -36.75 -9.61
CA ASP A 77 6.96 -35.93 -9.50
C ASP A 77 6.58 -34.64 -8.78
N SER A 78 7.34 -34.31 -7.74
CA SER A 78 7.14 -33.08 -6.97
C SER A 78 7.77 -31.86 -7.64
N ASP A 79 8.62 -32.07 -8.64
CA ASP A 79 9.21 -31.01 -9.44
C ASP A 79 8.43 -30.87 -10.76
N ILE A 80 7.58 -29.85 -10.85
CA ILE A 80 6.72 -29.61 -12.02
C ILE A 80 7.32 -28.51 -12.88
N ASN A 81 7.75 -28.84 -14.09
CA ASN A 81 8.23 -27.85 -15.06
C ASN A 81 7.04 -27.24 -15.84
N VAL A 82 6.84 -25.94 -15.67
CA VAL A 82 5.85 -25.13 -16.41
C VAL A 82 6.57 -24.36 -17.51
N THR A 83 6.26 -24.69 -18.76
CA THR A 83 6.82 -24.01 -19.94
C THR A 83 5.95 -22.82 -20.34
N ASN A 84 6.58 -21.69 -20.67
CA ASN A 84 5.89 -20.42 -20.99
C ASN A 84 4.86 -20.02 -19.91
N PRO A 85 5.28 -19.91 -18.63
CA PRO A 85 4.34 -19.66 -17.54
C PRO A 85 3.70 -18.27 -17.69
N ALA A 86 2.38 -18.20 -17.47
CA ALA A 86 1.71 -16.95 -17.14
C ALA A 86 2.18 -16.46 -15.76
N LEU A 87 2.98 -15.39 -15.73
CA LEU A 87 3.55 -14.86 -14.49
C LEU A 87 2.55 -13.96 -13.74
N TRP A 88 2.54 -14.07 -12.41
CA TRP A 88 1.82 -13.17 -11.52
C TRP A 88 2.57 -11.84 -11.39
N TRP A 89 1.82 -10.73 -11.46
CA TRP A 89 2.34 -9.38 -11.31
C TRP A 89 1.55 -8.58 -10.27
N PRO A 90 2.21 -7.66 -9.54
CA PRO A 90 1.52 -6.72 -8.68
C PRO A 90 0.65 -5.75 -9.47
N ASN A 91 -0.31 -5.14 -8.79
CA ASN A 91 -1.25 -4.18 -9.35
C ASN A 91 -0.51 -3.05 -10.09
N GLY A 92 -0.94 -2.77 -11.31
CA GLY A 92 -0.33 -1.80 -12.21
C GLY A 92 0.82 -2.31 -13.09
N TYR A 93 1.35 -3.51 -12.86
CA TYR A 93 2.45 -4.08 -13.66
C TYR A 93 2.05 -5.27 -14.56
N GLY A 94 0.84 -5.79 -14.40
CA GLY A 94 0.33 -6.90 -15.19
C GLY A 94 -0.92 -7.53 -14.60
N LYS A 95 -1.24 -8.74 -15.05
CA LYS A 95 -2.34 -9.55 -14.50
C LYS A 95 -1.84 -10.42 -13.33
N GLN A 96 -2.79 -11.00 -12.61
CA GLN A 96 -2.58 -11.86 -11.44
C GLN A 96 -2.99 -13.32 -11.75
N PRO A 97 -2.42 -14.02 -12.75
CA PRO A 97 -2.74 -15.41 -13.01
C PRO A 97 -2.42 -16.30 -11.79
N LEU A 98 -3.42 -17.07 -11.36
CA LEU A 98 -3.30 -18.09 -10.32
C LEU A 98 -3.53 -19.46 -10.95
N TYR A 99 -2.57 -20.36 -10.78
CA TYR A 99 -2.70 -21.78 -11.12
C TYR A 99 -3.41 -22.50 -9.99
N THR A 100 -4.04 -23.64 -10.27
CA THR A 100 -4.59 -24.51 -9.24
C THR A 100 -3.72 -25.75 -9.09
N LEU A 101 -3.00 -25.85 -7.97
CA LEU A 101 -2.27 -27.05 -7.60
C LEU A 101 -3.14 -27.92 -6.68
N THR A 102 -3.51 -29.11 -7.14
CA THR A 102 -4.16 -30.13 -6.32
C THR A 102 -3.16 -31.18 -5.90
N ILE A 103 -3.07 -31.46 -4.60
CA ILE A 103 -2.22 -32.48 -4.01
C ILE A 103 -3.13 -33.55 -3.39
N GLN A 104 -2.99 -34.78 -3.83
CA GLN A 104 -3.78 -35.91 -3.34
C GLN A 104 -2.88 -36.92 -2.64
N LEU A 105 -3.22 -37.28 -1.40
CA LEU A 105 -2.62 -38.42 -0.71
C LEU A 105 -3.40 -39.68 -1.10
N LYS A 106 -2.74 -40.67 -1.68
CA LYS A 106 -3.37 -41.92 -2.15
C LYS A 106 -2.79 -43.14 -1.46
N ALA A 107 -3.63 -44.14 -1.20
CA ALA A 107 -3.22 -45.51 -0.91
C ALA A 107 -3.74 -46.42 -2.04
N GLY A 108 -2.86 -46.77 -2.98
CA GLY A 108 -3.27 -47.36 -4.26
C GLY A 108 -4.17 -46.40 -5.04
N GLU A 109 -5.33 -46.86 -5.49
CA GLU A 109 -6.32 -46.03 -6.21
C GLU A 109 -7.22 -45.20 -5.28
N THR A 110 -7.14 -45.40 -3.95
CA THR A 110 -8.01 -44.70 -3.00
C THR A 110 -7.38 -43.38 -2.61
N VAL A 111 -8.08 -42.27 -2.87
CA VAL A 111 -7.73 -40.94 -2.35
C VAL A 111 -8.09 -40.88 -0.86
N LEU A 112 -7.10 -40.63 -0.01
CA LEU A 112 -7.25 -40.50 1.43
C LEU A 112 -7.44 -39.05 1.86
N ASP A 113 -6.76 -38.12 1.19
CA ASP A 113 -6.87 -36.68 1.45
C ASP A 113 -6.61 -35.89 0.16
N THR A 114 -7.10 -34.65 0.09
CA THR A 114 -6.88 -33.72 -1.01
C THR A 114 -6.75 -32.31 -0.49
N ARG A 115 -5.72 -31.60 -0.96
CA ARG A 115 -5.49 -30.18 -0.73
C ARG A 115 -5.37 -29.45 -2.05
N GLU A 116 -5.94 -28.26 -2.12
CA GLU A 116 -5.88 -27.39 -3.28
C GLU A 116 -5.24 -26.06 -2.88
N TYR A 117 -4.35 -25.55 -3.72
CA TYR A 117 -3.64 -24.29 -3.52
C TYR A 117 -3.72 -23.43 -4.77
N PRO A 118 -4.16 -22.15 -4.66
CA PRO A 118 -3.92 -21.17 -5.70
C PRO A 118 -2.43 -20.79 -5.68
N ILE A 119 -1.76 -20.83 -6.83
CA ILE A 119 -0.32 -20.55 -6.93
C ILE A 119 -0.07 -19.49 -8.01
N GLY A 120 0.44 -18.32 -7.60
CA GLY A 120 0.96 -17.32 -8.53
C GLY A 120 2.43 -17.57 -8.82
N LEU A 121 2.78 -17.81 -10.08
CA LEU A 121 4.18 -18.02 -10.48
C LEU A 121 4.88 -16.67 -10.64
N ARG A 122 5.84 -16.37 -9.76
CA ARG A 122 6.64 -15.14 -9.78
C ARG A 122 7.96 -15.32 -9.03
N THR A 123 8.94 -14.48 -9.36
CA THR A 123 10.08 -14.23 -8.46
C THR A 123 9.85 -12.91 -7.72
N VAL A 124 10.16 -12.88 -6.41
CA VAL A 124 10.19 -11.64 -5.62
C VAL A 124 11.43 -11.65 -4.74
N THR A 125 12.10 -10.50 -4.64
CA THR A 125 13.18 -10.26 -3.69
C THR A 125 13.33 -8.75 -3.47
N VAL A 126 14.24 -8.34 -2.58
CA VAL A 126 14.62 -6.93 -2.44
C VAL A 126 16.03 -6.74 -2.96
N SER A 127 16.18 -5.86 -3.94
CA SER A 127 17.46 -5.45 -4.48
C SER A 127 18.16 -4.49 -3.52
N ARG A 128 19.44 -4.78 -3.24
CA ARG A 128 20.34 -3.99 -2.38
C ARG A 128 21.70 -3.78 -3.05
N GLU A 129 21.69 -3.49 -4.35
CA GLU A 129 22.91 -3.20 -5.11
C GLU A 129 23.48 -1.83 -4.71
N ASP A 130 24.80 -1.71 -4.73
CA ASP A 130 25.47 -0.42 -4.52
C ASP A 130 25.27 0.48 -5.74
N ASP A 131 25.06 1.77 -5.51
CA ASP A 131 24.95 2.78 -6.55
C ASP A 131 25.52 4.15 -6.10
N GLN A 132 25.29 5.19 -6.91
CA GLN A 132 25.85 6.52 -6.64
C GLN A 132 25.29 7.22 -5.39
N TRP A 133 24.20 6.72 -4.81
CA TRP A 133 23.57 7.27 -3.61
C TRP A 133 23.79 6.39 -2.37
N GLY A 134 24.57 5.32 -2.47
CA GLY A 134 24.82 4.38 -1.37
C GLY A 134 24.44 2.96 -1.80
N GLN A 135 23.44 2.38 -1.15
CA GLN A 135 22.91 1.07 -1.49
C GLN A 135 21.40 1.16 -1.67
N GLU A 136 20.87 0.67 -2.78
CA GLU A 136 19.45 0.75 -3.03
C GLU A 136 18.63 -0.13 -2.07
N PHE A 137 17.33 0.14 -2.02
CA PHE A 137 16.36 -0.74 -1.38
C PHE A 137 15.11 -0.74 -2.26
N ALA A 138 14.97 -1.77 -3.10
CA ALA A 138 13.91 -1.83 -4.10
C ALA A 138 13.30 -3.23 -4.18
N ILE A 139 11.98 -3.33 -4.00
CA ILE A 139 11.27 -4.59 -4.24
C ILE A 139 11.39 -4.91 -5.73
N MET A 140 11.82 -6.14 -6.05
CA MET A 140 12.03 -6.60 -7.42
C MET A 140 11.14 -7.81 -7.70
N VAL A 141 10.22 -7.68 -8.65
CA VAL A 141 9.29 -8.74 -9.06
C VAL A 141 9.57 -9.14 -10.50
N ASN A 142 9.76 -10.43 -10.76
CA ASN A 142 10.06 -10.97 -12.10
C ASN A 142 11.25 -10.26 -12.78
N GLY A 143 12.25 -9.84 -11.99
CA GLY A 143 13.43 -9.10 -12.45
C GLY A 143 13.23 -7.59 -12.68
N VAL A 144 12.06 -7.04 -12.32
CA VAL A 144 11.75 -5.61 -12.47
C VAL A 144 11.69 -4.93 -11.10
N LYS A 145 12.48 -3.86 -10.91
CA LYS A 145 12.46 -3.01 -9.70
C LYS A 145 11.19 -2.14 -9.73
N ILE A 146 10.21 -2.48 -8.89
CA ILE A 146 8.93 -1.78 -8.80
C ILE A 146 9.03 -0.61 -7.82
N PHE A 147 8.34 0.50 -8.10
CA PHE A 147 8.16 1.54 -7.09
C PHE A 147 7.01 1.12 -6.18
N ALA A 148 7.31 0.85 -4.91
CA ALA A 148 6.28 0.47 -3.94
C ALA A 148 5.40 1.67 -3.60
N ARG A 149 4.08 1.52 -3.79
CA ARG A 149 3.06 2.53 -3.53
C ARG A 149 1.98 1.93 -2.66
N GLY A 150 1.77 2.52 -1.49
CA GLY A 150 0.67 2.14 -0.64
C GLY A 150 0.82 2.70 0.76
N ALA A 151 0.46 1.89 1.75
CA ALA A 151 0.32 2.32 3.12
C ALA A 151 0.46 1.16 4.11
N ASP A 152 0.67 1.50 5.38
CA ASP A 152 0.67 0.53 6.48
C ASP A 152 -0.76 0.10 6.81
N TYR A 153 -0.96 -1.22 6.87
CA TYR A 153 -2.19 -1.87 7.30
C TYR A 153 -2.10 -2.24 8.78
N ILE A 154 -3.15 -1.88 9.53
CA ILE A 154 -3.35 -2.25 10.93
C ILE A 154 -4.59 -3.17 11.04
N PRO A 155 -4.93 -3.76 12.21
CA PRO A 155 -6.16 -4.53 12.32
C PRO A 155 -7.41 -3.72 11.95
N ASP A 156 -8.42 -4.34 11.32
CA ASP A 156 -9.66 -3.65 10.94
C ASP A 156 -10.64 -3.45 12.11
N ASP A 157 -10.47 -4.21 13.20
CA ASP A 157 -11.31 -4.09 14.39
C ASP A 157 -10.50 -4.39 15.66
N CYS A 158 -10.85 -3.73 16.76
CA CYS A 158 -10.34 -4.06 18.09
C CYS A 158 -10.78 -5.46 18.57
N PHE A 159 -11.79 -6.05 17.94
CA PHE A 159 -12.32 -7.39 18.18
C PHE A 159 -12.17 -8.25 16.92
N TYR A 160 -11.02 -8.90 16.76
CA TYR A 160 -10.64 -9.64 15.55
C TYR A 160 -11.70 -10.63 15.00
N PRO A 161 -12.50 -11.34 15.82
CA PRO A 161 -13.58 -12.20 15.30
C PRO A 161 -14.70 -11.47 14.52
N ARG A 162 -14.72 -10.13 14.51
CA ARG A 162 -15.65 -9.32 13.71
C ARG A 162 -15.13 -9.01 12.31
N ILE A 163 -13.85 -9.27 12.06
CA ILE A 163 -13.24 -9.07 10.75
C ILE A 163 -13.74 -10.21 9.84
N THR A 164 -14.52 -9.84 8.84
CA THR A 164 -15.17 -10.78 7.90
C THR A 164 -14.50 -10.70 6.54
N ARG A 165 -14.70 -11.71 5.68
CA ARG A 165 -14.17 -11.68 4.30
C ARG A 165 -14.68 -10.45 3.55
N GLU A 166 -15.92 -10.03 3.78
CA GLU A 166 -16.51 -8.85 3.13
C GLU A 166 -15.80 -7.55 3.53
N ILE A 167 -15.35 -7.43 4.78
CA ILE A 167 -14.53 -6.30 5.24
C ILE A 167 -13.17 -6.33 4.55
N LEU A 168 -12.50 -7.48 4.55
CA LEU A 168 -11.19 -7.64 3.91
C LEU A 168 -11.26 -7.37 2.40
N GLU A 169 -12.31 -7.84 1.72
CA GLU A 169 -12.51 -7.61 0.29
C GLU A 169 -12.81 -6.13 0.00
N ARG A 170 -13.61 -5.45 0.83
CA ARG A 170 -13.78 -3.99 0.75
C ARG A 170 -12.43 -3.28 0.83
N ASP A 171 -11.59 -3.69 1.77
CA ASP A 171 -10.33 -3.02 2.06
C ASP A 171 -9.29 -3.24 0.97
N VAL A 172 -9.17 -4.47 0.45
CA VAL A 172 -8.31 -4.76 -0.71
C VAL A 172 -8.80 -4.04 -1.96
N ASN A 173 -10.11 -3.97 -2.20
CA ASN A 173 -10.67 -3.16 -3.29
C ASN A 173 -10.38 -1.67 -3.13
N ALA A 174 -10.33 -1.15 -1.90
CA ALA A 174 -9.89 0.22 -1.63
C ALA A 174 -8.41 0.43 -1.99
N CYS A 175 -7.54 -0.51 -1.67
CA CYS A 175 -6.14 -0.47 -2.12
C CYS A 175 -6.04 -0.42 -3.65
N VAL A 176 -6.80 -1.26 -4.36
CA VAL A 176 -6.85 -1.25 -5.83
C VAL A 176 -7.37 0.08 -6.36
N PHE A 177 -8.44 0.63 -5.76
CA PHE A 177 -8.99 1.94 -6.11
C PHE A 177 -7.94 3.06 -6.02
N ALA A 178 -7.11 3.03 -4.98
CA ALA A 178 -6.04 4.00 -4.77
C ALA A 178 -4.74 3.70 -5.56
N ASN A 179 -4.76 2.76 -6.51
CA ASN A 179 -3.60 2.32 -7.29
C ASN A 179 -2.43 1.78 -6.43
N PHE A 180 -2.74 1.22 -5.26
CA PHE A 180 -1.73 0.58 -4.42
C PHE A 180 -1.24 -0.71 -5.04
N ASN A 181 0.03 -1.01 -4.83
CA ASN A 181 0.67 -2.26 -5.22
C ASN A 181 1.37 -2.96 -4.06
N CYS A 182 1.45 -2.32 -2.88
CA CYS A 182 2.11 -2.83 -1.70
C CYS A 182 1.39 -2.33 -0.44
N LEU A 183 1.11 -3.22 0.50
CA LEU A 183 0.76 -2.90 1.89
C LEU A 183 1.85 -3.42 2.81
N ARG A 184 2.09 -2.69 3.90
CA ARG A 184 2.89 -3.20 5.02
C ARG A 184 1.96 -3.65 6.14
N VAL A 185 1.93 -4.94 6.43
CA VAL A 185 1.22 -5.49 7.60
C VAL A 185 2.07 -5.19 8.82
N TRP A 186 1.68 -4.17 9.57
CA TRP A 186 2.50 -3.60 10.64
C TRP A 186 2.58 -4.50 11.88
N GLY A 187 3.78 -4.64 12.44
CA GLY A 187 4.12 -5.64 13.47
C GLY A 187 3.45 -5.49 14.84
N GLY A 188 2.72 -4.43 15.16
CA GLY A 188 1.95 -4.38 16.41
C GLY A 188 0.48 -4.76 16.25
N GLY A 189 0.12 -5.30 15.07
CA GLY A 189 -1.20 -5.79 14.75
C GLY A 189 -1.36 -7.29 15.06
N TYR A 190 -1.68 -8.04 14.01
CA TYR A 190 -1.86 -9.49 14.02
C TYR A 190 -1.47 -10.05 12.65
N TYR A 191 -1.14 -11.34 12.57
CA TYR A 191 -1.08 -12.02 11.27
C TYR A 191 -2.50 -12.14 10.70
N PRO A 192 -2.82 -11.51 9.55
CA PRO A 192 -4.16 -11.55 8.99
C PRO A 192 -4.67 -12.97 8.69
N SER A 193 -5.96 -13.10 8.45
CA SER A 193 -6.55 -14.39 8.04
C SER A 193 -6.10 -14.82 6.64
N ASP A 194 -6.17 -16.11 6.31
CA ASP A 194 -5.84 -16.64 4.97
C ASP A 194 -6.63 -15.94 3.84
N GLU A 195 -7.84 -15.50 4.14
CA GLU A 195 -8.70 -14.75 3.21
C GLU A 195 -8.07 -13.42 2.79
N PHE A 196 -7.35 -12.75 3.69
CA PHE A 196 -6.66 -11.50 3.36
C PHE A 196 -5.53 -11.74 2.36
N TYR A 197 -4.68 -12.73 2.62
CA TYR A 197 -3.59 -13.10 1.70
C TYR A 197 -4.13 -13.58 0.34
N ALA A 198 -5.22 -14.35 0.34
CA ALA A 198 -5.88 -14.79 -0.90
C ALA A 198 -6.45 -13.63 -1.71
N LEU A 199 -7.09 -12.64 -1.06
CA LEU A 199 -7.53 -11.42 -1.74
C LEU A 199 -6.35 -10.62 -2.28
N CYS A 200 -5.26 -10.48 -1.51
CA CYS A 200 -4.04 -9.82 -1.99
C CYS A 200 -3.42 -10.53 -3.20
N ASP A 201 -3.47 -11.87 -3.27
CA ASP A 201 -3.07 -12.65 -4.45
C ASP A 201 -3.95 -12.33 -5.66
N GLU A 202 -5.27 -12.33 -5.49
CA GLU A 202 -6.24 -12.08 -6.56
C GLU A 202 -6.13 -10.67 -7.13
N TYR A 203 -5.90 -9.67 -6.26
CA TYR A 203 -5.91 -8.25 -6.62
C TYR A 203 -4.51 -7.66 -6.84
N GLY A 204 -3.44 -8.43 -6.61
CA GLY A 204 -2.08 -8.00 -6.94
C GLY A 204 -1.45 -7.06 -5.91
N ILE A 205 -1.82 -7.16 -4.64
CA ILE A 205 -1.28 -6.29 -3.57
C ILE A 205 -0.14 -7.01 -2.88
N LEU A 206 1.11 -6.59 -3.09
CA LEU A 206 2.25 -7.16 -2.36
C LEU A 206 2.15 -6.88 -0.87
N LEU A 207 2.65 -7.81 -0.06
CA LEU A 207 2.71 -7.69 1.38
C LEU A 207 4.16 -7.63 1.86
N TRP A 208 4.50 -6.51 2.49
CA TRP A 208 5.58 -6.45 3.46
C TRP A 208 4.99 -6.95 4.78
N GLU A 209 5.35 -8.18 5.18
CA GLU A 209 4.81 -8.82 6.38
C GLU A 209 5.78 -8.65 7.55
N ASP A 210 5.46 -7.77 8.51
CA ASP A 210 6.20 -7.78 9.77
C ASP A 210 5.85 -9.04 10.58
N LEU A 211 6.80 -9.57 11.36
CA LEU A 211 6.49 -10.43 12.50
C LEU A 211 5.92 -9.55 13.63
N MET A 212 5.09 -10.13 14.49
CA MET A 212 4.22 -9.36 15.39
C MET A 212 4.93 -8.74 16.62
N TYR A 213 5.93 -7.89 16.35
CA TYR A 213 6.69 -7.10 17.31
C TYR A 213 6.73 -5.63 16.89
N ALA A 214 6.40 -4.72 17.83
CA ALA A 214 6.49 -3.29 17.60
C ALA A 214 6.85 -2.50 18.88
N CYS A 215 7.66 -1.45 18.71
CA CYS A 215 7.89 -0.34 19.65
C CYS A 215 8.19 -0.72 21.12
N ASN A 216 8.79 -1.89 21.38
CA ASN A 216 9.03 -2.37 22.76
C ASN A 216 10.33 -3.17 22.88
N ILE A 217 10.84 -3.32 24.11
CA ILE A 217 12.05 -4.09 24.41
C ILE A 217 11.63 -5.43 25.02
N TYR A 218 12.23 -6.53 24.53
CA TYR A 218 11.95 -7.88 24.97
C TYR A 218 13.15 -8.50 25.69
N ASP A 219 12.89 -9.18 26.80
CA ASP A 219 13.86 -10.06 27.49
C ASP A 219 13.69 -11.48 26.96
N VAL A 220 14.71 -11.99 26.27
CA VAL A 220 14.59 -13.24 25.49
C VAL A 220 15.05 -14.44 26.32
N THR A 221 14.14 -14.90 27.17
CA THR A 221 14.30 -16.16 27.91
C THR A 221 14.25 -17.38 26.96
N PRO A 222 14.81 -18.55 27.34
CA PRO A 222 14.73 -19.75 26.52
C PRO A 222 13.29 -20.17 26.19
N GLU A 223 12.37 -20.07 27.15
CA GLU A 223 10.95 -20.40 26.94
C GLU A 223 10.29 -19.42 25.98
N PHE A 224 10.64 -18.12 26.06
CA PHE A 224 10.14 -17.13 25.10
C PHE A 224 10.70 -17.39 23.70
N ALA A 225 12.00 -17.69 23.57
CA ALA A 225 12.64 -18.02 22.30
C ALA A 225 11.99 -19.25 21.61
N GLU A 226 11.69 -20.30 22.37
CA GLU A 226 10.97 -21.47 21.84
C GLU A 226 9.56 -21.09 21.36
N ASN A 227 8.82 -20.34 22.18
CA ASN A 227 7.46 -19.92 21.85
C ASN A 227 7.38 -19.09 20.56
N ILE A 228 8.26 -18.09 20.42
CA ILE A 228 8.25 -17.20 19.24
C ILE A 228 8.74 -17.90 17.97
N ALA A 229 9.62 -18.89 18.11
CA ALA A 229 10.03 -19.72 16.98
C ALA A 229 8.88 -20.60 16.47
N ILE A 230 8.07 -21.15 17.38
CA ILE A 230 6.85 -21.90 17.03
C ILE A 230 5.83 -20.97 16.35
N GLU A 231 5.55 -19.80 16.95
CA GLU A 231 4.61 -18.82 16.39
C GLU A 231 5.00 -18.38 14.97
N ALA A 232 6.27 -18.01 14.78
CA ALA A 232 6.77 -17.57 13.49
C ALA A 232 6.70 -18.70 12.47
N LYS A 233 7.14 -19.92 12.83
CA LYS A 233 7.06 -21.09 11.96
C LYS A 233 5.62 -21.36 11.51
N ASP A 234 4.68 -21.42 12.44
CA ASP A 234 3.28 -21.74 12.14
C ASP A 234 2.66 -20.73 11.17
N ASN A 235 2.91 -19.44 11.36
CA ASN A 235 2.41 -18.40 10.46
C ASN A 235 3.12 -18.39 9.11
N ILE A 236 4.44 -18.54 9.08
CA ILE A 236 5.20 -18.59 7.82
C ILE A 236 4.72 -19.76 6.96
N LEU A 237 4.50 -20.94 7.55
CA LEU A 237 3.97 -22.09 6.80
C LEU A 237 2.57 -21.83 6.22
N ARG A 238 1.78 -20.98 6.87
CA ARG A 238 0.45 -20.57 6.44
C ARG A 238 0.52 -19.61 5.25
N PHE A 239 1.32 -18.54 5.33
CA PHE A 239 1.31 -17.50 4.29
C PHE A 239 2.38 -17.66 3.18
N ARG A 240 3.41 -18.52 3.33
CA ARG A 240 4.56 -18.60 2.39
C ARG A 240 4.20 -18.96 0.93
N ASN A 241 3.05 -19.59 0.71
CA ASN A 241 2.62 -20.02 -0.62
C ASN A 241 1.88 -18.90 -1.39
N HIS A 242 1.52 -17.80 -0.72
CA HIS A 242 0.81 -16.71 -1.34
C HIS A 242 1.72 -15.93 -2.29
N ALA A 243 1.19 -15.64 -3.48
CA ALA A 243 1.90 -14.92 -4.52
C ALA A 243 2.27 -13.49 -4.07
N CYS A 244 1.42 -12.90 -3.24
CA CYS A 244 1.50 -11.55 -2.72
C CYS A 244 2.62 -11.34 -1.69
N LEU A 245 3.17 -12.40 -1.09
CA LEU A 245 4.26 -12.24 -0.12
C LEU A 245 5.47 -11.57 -0.77
N GLY A 246 5.75 -10.33 -0.36
CA GLY A 246 6.83 -9.50 -0.89
C GLY A 246 8.13 -9.66 -0.11
N LEU A 247 8.06 -9.46 1.20
CA LEU A 247 9.17 -9.70 2.13
C LEU A 247 8.64 -9.98 3.54
N ILE A 248 9.49 -10.54 4.39
CA ILE A 248 9.20 -10.73 5.82
C ILE A 248 10.14 -9.81 6.62
N CYS A 249 9.58 -9.01 7.52
CA CYS A 249 10.33 -8.11 8.38
C CYS A 249 10.27 -8.56 9.84
N GLY A 250 11.35 -8.42 10.60
CA GLY A 250 11.45 -8.91 11.97
C GLY A 250 10.58 -8.14 12.97
N ASN A 251 10.45 -6.81 12.81
CA ASN A 251 9.71 -5.96 13.72
C ASN A 251 9.52 -4.53 13.18
N ASN A 252 8.69 -3.76 13.88
CA ASN A 252 8.55 -2.32 13.72
C ASN A 252 9.38 -1.52 14.75
N GLU A 253 10.28 -0.68 14.27
CA GLU A 253 11.03 0.38 14.95
C GLU A 253 11.97 -0.05 16.08
N LEU A 254 12.16 -1.34 16.37
CA LEU A 254 12.99 -1.71 17.51
C LEU A 254 14.47 -1.34 17.28
N GLU A 255 14.98 -1.47 16.05
CA GLU A 255 16.38 -1.09 15.78
C GLU A 255 16.62 0.39 16.00
N CYS A 256 15.76 1.25 15.45
CA CYS A 256 15.86 2.70 15.61
C CYS A 256 15.52 3.15 17.03
N ALA A 257 14.65 2.43 17.76
CA ALA A 257 14.40 2.69 19.16
C ALA A 257 15.69 2.53 19.99
N TRP A 258 16.48 1.48 19.72
CA TRP A 258 17.77 1.26 20.39
C TRP A 258 18.83 2.33 20.12
N THR A 259 18.77 3.01 18.96
CA THR A 259 19.74 4.06 18.61
C THR A 259 19.27 5.45 19.02
N ASP A 260 17.98 5.77 18.82
CA ASP A 260 17.50 7.14 18.75
C ASP A 260 16.49 7.50 19.85
N TRP A 261 15.80 6.52 20.46
CA TRP A 261 14.76 6.79 21.46
C TRP A 261 15.37 6.96 22.85
N LYS A 262 15.17 8.14 23.44
CA LYS A 262 15.70 8.48 24.77
C LYS A 262 15.26 7.53 25.87
N ASP A 263 14.03 7.02 25.79
CA ASP A 263 13.47 6.14 26.82
C ASP A 263 14.00 4.69 26.72
N VAL A 264 14.60 4.31 25.58
CA VAL A 264 15.26 3.02 25.36
C VAL A 264 16.76 3.11 25.64
N GLN A 265 17.37 4.27 25.38
CA GLN A 265 18.77 4.53 25.67
C GLN A 265 19.07 4.32 27.17
N GLY A 266 20.03 3.44 27.46
CA GLY A 266 20.47 3.14 28.84
C GLY A 266 19.90 1.87 29.45
N HIS A 267 19.02 1.15 28.74
CA HIS A 267 18.65 -0.21 29.11
C HIS A 267 19.86 -1.18 29.12
N ALA A 268 19.73 -2.30 29.82
CA ALA A 268 20.82 -3.23 30.06
C ALA A 268 21.42 -3.78 28.74
N PRO A 269 22.77 -3.90 28.63
CA PRO A 269 23.41 -4.48 27.44
C PRO A 269 22.91 -5.89 27.07
N SER A 270 22.42 -6.66 28.03
CA SER A 270 21.79 -7.96 27.79
C SER A 270 20.55 -7.85 26.90
N LEU A 271 19.68 -6.88 27.15
CA LEU A 271 18.46 -6.67 26.34
C LEU A 271 18.82 -6.23 24.91
N LYS A 272 19.88 -5.44 24.75
CA LYS A 272 20.39 -5.07 23.42
C LYS A 272 20.97 -6.27 22.66
N ARG A 273 21.66 -7.16 23.36
CA ARG A 273 22.10 -8.46 22.80
C ARG A 273 20.89 -9.33 22.45
N ASP A 274 19.86 -9.33 23.28
CA ASP A 274 18.66 -10.16 23.09
C ASP A 274 17.87 -9.72 21.85
N TYR A 275 17.85 -8.43 21.52
CA TYR A 275 17.37 -7.95 20.21
C TYR A 275 18.13 -8.61 19.05
N LEU A 276 19.46 -8.58 19.07
CA LEU A 276 20.28 -9.17 18.00
C LEU A 276 20.02 -10.68 17.90
N TYR A 277 19.92 -11.36 19.04
CA TYR A 277 19.60 -12.78 19.08
C TYR A 277 18.19 -13.06 18.52
N GLN A 278 17.19 -12.27 18.88
CA GLN A 278 15.81 -12.47 18.44
C GLN A 278 15.63 -12.25 16.94
N PHE A 279 16.07 -11.09 16.42
CA PHE A 279 15.71 -10.66 15.06
C PHE A 279 16.81 -10.90 14.03
N GLU A 280 18.08 -10.97 14.41
CA GLU A 280 19.18 -11.19 13.44
C GLU A 280 19.68 -12.64 13.43
N PHE A 281 19.23 -13.46 14.40
CA PHE A 281 19.59 -14.88 14.49
C PHE A 281 18.35 -15.78 14.52
N LEU A 282 17.60 -15.80 15.63
CA LEU A 282 16.53 -16.76 15.87
C LEU A 282 15.42 -16.70 14.82
N LEU A 283 14.76 -15.54 14.68
CA LEU A 283 13.65 -15.38 13.73
C LEU A 283 14.14 -15.37 12.28
N ALA A 284 15.35 -14.86 12.03
CA ALA A 284 15.99 -14.93 10.72
C ALA A 284 16.22 -16.40 10.27
N ASP A 285 16.70 -17.26 11.18
CA ASP A 285 16.87 -18.69 10.93
C ASP A 285 15.53 -19.39 10.73
N VAL A 286 14.50 -19.09 11.54
CA VAL A 286 13.14 -19.63 11.33
C VAL A 286 12.60 -19.26 9.96
N VAL A 287 12.75 -18.01 9.51
CA VAL A 287 12.35 -17.58 8.16
C VAL A 287 13.12 -18.32 7.10
N LYS A 288 14.45 -18.40 7.21
CA LYS A 288 15.31 -19.11 6.25
C LYS A 288 14.96 -20.59 6.12
N GLU A 289 14.61 -21.25 7.22
CA GLU A 289 14.22 -22.67 7.23
C GLU A 289 12.83 -22.91 6.62
N ASN A 290 11.88 -21.99 6.84
CA ASN A 290 10.47 -22.23 6.51
C ASN A 290 9.98 -21.48 5.25
N ALA A 291 10.67 -20.44 4.82
CA ALA A 291 10.44 -19.68 3.59
C ALA A 291 11.78 -19.24 2.95
N PRO A 292 12.60 -20.20 2.46
CA PRO A 292 13.96 -19.94 1.99
C PRO A 292 14.05 -18.97 0.79
N ASP A 293 12.97 -18.81 0.04
CA ASP A 293 12.89 -17.90 -1.11
C ASP A 293 12.41 -16.49 -0.73
N ALA A 294 11.95 -16.28 0.51
CA ALA A 294 11.51 -14.97 0.98
C ALA A 294 12.70 -14.11 1.40
N PHE A 295 12.66 -12.82 1.06
CA PHE A 295 13.62 -11.85 1.58
C PHE A 295 13.28 -11.52 3.04
N TYR A 296 14.28 -11.60 3.93
CA TYR A 296 14.14 -11.25 5.34
C TYR A 296 14.79 -9.89 5.65
N TRP A 297 14.08 -9.03 6.36
CA TRP A 297 14.55 -7.72 6.82
C TRP A 297 14.51 -7.64 8.36
N PRO A 298 15.60 -7.28 9.05
CA PRO A 298 15.64 -7.44 10.51
C PRO A 298 14.72 -6.50 11.30
N SER A 299 14.46 -5.29 10.77
CA SER A 299 13.64 -4.24 11.40
C SER A 299 13.19 -3.24 10.34
N SER A 300 12.07 -2.55 10.55
CA SER A 300 11.64 -1.39 9.76
C SER A 300 11.50 -0.18 10.69
N PRO A 301 12.34 0.87 10.57
CA PRO A 301 13.39 1.04 9.59
C PRO A 301 14.66 0.26 9.97
N SER A 302 15.49 -0.04 8.96
CA SER A 302 16.84 -0.59 9.13
C SER A 302 17.77 -0.20 7.98
N SER A 303 19.07 -0.34 8.22
CA SER A 303 20.14 -0.27 7.21
C SER A 303 20.76 -1.65 6.91
N GLY A 304 20.13 -2.72 7.39
CA GLY A 304 20.64 -4.09 7.30
C GLY A 304 21.06 -4.71 8.63
N GLY A 305 20.61 -4.15 9.76
CA GLY A 305 20.81 -4.67 11.09
C GLY A 305 22.02 -4.12 11.84
N SER A 306 22.29 -4.73 13.00
CA SER A 306 23.40 -4.44 13.89
C SER A 306 23.40 -3.03 14.52
N PHE A 307 22.25 -2.34 14.49
CA PHE A 307 22.10 -0.95 14.95
C PHE A 307 22.95 0.05 14.15
N ASP A 308 23.33 -0.30 12.92
CA ASP A 308 24.18 0.52 12.07
C ASP A 308 23.36 1.59 11.35
N ASN A 309 23.09 2.71 12.04
CA ASN A 309 22.33 3.85 11.51
C ASN A 309 21.00 3.40 10.87
N PRO A 310 20.04 2.87 11.63
CA PRO A 310 18.83 2.22 11.09
C PRO A 310 17.94 3.14 10.24
N CYS A 311 18.08 4.46 10.37
CA CYS A 311 17.32 5.47 9.61
C CYS A 311 18.20 6.17 8.55
N ASP A 312 19.17 5.48 7.94
CA ASP A 312 20.08 6.06 6.95
C ASP A 312 19.36 6.37 5.63
N GLU A 313 19.44 7.61 5.14
CA GLU A 313 18.80 7.96 3.87
C GLU A 313 19.41 7.25 2.65
N ASN A 314 20.65 6.75 2.78
CA ASN A 314 21.44 6.23 1.67
C ASN A 314 21.44 4.70 1.56
N ARG A 315 20.83 3.98 2.50
CA ARG A 315 20.71 2.52 2.51
C ARG A 315 19.50 2.06 3.33
N GLY A 316 18.79 1.03 2.85
CA GLY A 316 17.64 0.48 3.58
C GLY A 316 16.38 1.34 3.50
N ASP A 317 15.51 1.24 4.50
CA ASP A 317 14.24 1.94 4.58
C ASP A 317 14.21 2.97 5.72
N CYS A 318 13.27 3.92 5.67
CA CYS A 318 13.20 5.04 6.61
C CYS A 318 11.76 5.32 7.08
N HIS A 319 11.63 5.58 8.38
CA HIS A 319 10.43 6.15 8.99
C HIS A 319 10.63 7.64 9.23
N TYR A 320 9.90 8.48 8.50
CA TYR A 320 10.09 9.93 8.55
C TYR A 320 8.92 10.64 9.24
N TRP A 321 9.11 10.86 10.54
CA TRP A 321 8.08 11.36 11.44
C TRP A 321 8.24 12.85 11.81
N ASP A 322 9.27 13.53 11.33
CA ASP A 322 9.58 14.92 11.71
C ASP A 322 8.53 15.94 11.25
N VAL A 323 7.82 15.67 10.16
CA VAL A 323 6.67 16.50 9.76
C VAL A 323 5.58 16.42 10.83
N TRP A 324 5.07 15.25 11.17
CA TRP A 324 3.99 15.16 12.15
C TRP A 324 4.48 15.27 13.62
N HIS A 325 5.36 14.38 14.06
CA HIS A 325 5.85 14.36 15.44
C HIS A 325 6.74 15.56 15.75
N GLY A 326 7.63 15.93 14.83
CA GLY A 326 8.53 17.08 14.95
C GLY A 326 7.90 18.43 14.58
N GLN A 327 6.66 18.44 14.08
CA GLN A 327 5.93 19.66 13.69
C GLN A 327 6.65 20.50 12.60
N LYS A 328 7.38 19.84 11.69
CA LYS A 328 8.04 20.47 10.54
C LYS A 328 7.06 20.77 9.41
N PRO A 329 7.26 21.82 8.60
CA PRO A 329 6.39 22.09 7.44
C PRO A 329 6.43 20.95 6.43
N PHE A 330 5.40 20.80 5.60
CA PHE A 330 5.33 19.74 4.59
C PHE A 330 6.48 19.78 3.57
N SER A 331 6.96 20.98 3.25
CA SER A 331 8.15 21.19 2.42
C SER A 331 9.43 20.55 2.98
N GLU A 332 9.44 20.12 4.25
CA GLU A 332 10.54 19.35 4.81
C GLU A 332 10.71 18.00 4.10
N TYR A 333 9.62 17.34 3.66
CA TYR A 333 9.70 16.08 2.91
C TYR A 333 10.62 16.18 1.68
N MET A 334 10.61 17.33 1.00
CA MET A 334 11.39 17.58 -0.22
C MET A 334 12.91 17.70 0.02
N LYS A 335 13.33 17.74 1.28
CA LYS A 335 14.76 17.78 1.66
C LYS A 335 15.36 16.39 1.84
N HIS A 336 14.52 15.35 1.91
CA HIS A 336 14.95 13.99 2.20
C HIS A 336 14.84 13.12 0.95
N TYR A 337 15.89 12.35 0.69
CA TYR A 337 16.00 11.54 -0.53
C TYR A 337 16.34 10.10 -0.16
N PHE A 338 15.40 9.47 0.54
CA PHE A 338 15.50 8.09 1.01
C PHE A 338 15.68 7.09 -0.13
N ARG A 339 16.15 5.88 0.21
CA ARG A 339 16.10 4.74 -0.71
C ARG A 339 14.70 4.13 -0.75
N PHE A 340 14.03 4.10 0.40
CA PHE A 340 12.65 3.68 0.57
C PHE A 340 12.08 4.38 1.81
N CYS A 341 10.88 4.96 1.73
CA CYS A 341 10.19 5.47 2.92
C CYS A 341 9.04 4.52 3.27
N SER A 342 9.23 3.78 4.36
CA SER A 342 8.33 2.74 4.85
C SER A 342 7.28 3.26 5.84
N GLU A 343 7.51 4.41 6.47
CA GLU A 343 6.48 5.17 7.19
C GLU A 343 6.68 6.68 7.07
N PHE A 344 5.57 7.38 6.90
CA PHE A 344 5.42 8.83 7.06
C PHE A 344 3.92 9.12 7.09
N GLY A 345 3.46 10.10 7.86
CA GLY A 345 2.02 10.29 8.01
C GLY A 345 1.60 11.66 8.51
N PHE A 346 0.33 12.00 8.27
CA PHE A 346 -0.35 13.16 8.86
C PHE A 346 -1.76 12.77 9.33
N GLN A 347 -2.22 13.25 10.50
CA GLN A 347 -3.56 12.91 10.98
C GLN A 347 -4.66 13.80 10.38
N SER A 348 -5.85 13.22 10.26
CA SER A 348 -7.11 13.94 10.02
C SER A 348 -8.24 13.40 10.89
N LEU A 349 -9.34 14.15 10.96
CA LEU A 349 -10.58 13.67 11.55
C LEU A 349 -11.33 12.74 10.55
N PRO A 350 -12.06 11.73 11.03
CA PRO A 350 -12.88 10.88 10.16
C PRO A 350 -14.12 11.65 9.65
N SER A 351 -14.88 11.07 8.71
CA SER A 351 -16.13 11.70 8.19
C SER A 351 -17.06 12.11 9.35
N ILE A 352 -17.84 13.18 9.14
CA ILE A 352 -18.84 13.60 10.11
C ILE A 352 -19.77 12.43 10.47
N LYS A 353 -20.18 11.59 9.52
CA LYS A 353 -21.01 10.41 9.79
C LYS A 353 -20.35 9.44 10.77
N THR A 354 -19.03 9.28 10.70
CA THR A 354 -18.26 8.47 11.65
C THR A 354 -18.24 9.13 13.02
N VAL A 355 -18.04 10.45 13.09
CA VAL A 355 -18.14 11.22 14.34
C VAL A 355 -19.51 11.07 15.00
N GLU A 356 -20.58 11.07 14.22
CA GLU A 356 -21.95 10.90 14.74
C GLU A 356 -22.23 9.53 15.36
N THR A 357 -21.43 8.50 15.04
CA THR A 357 -21.61 7.16 15.66
C THR A 357 -21.16 7.09 17.11
N PHE A 358 -20.24 7.98 17.53
CA PHE A 358 -19.69 7.98 18.89
C PHE A 358 -19.95 9.29 19.66
N THR A 359 -20.60 10.28 19.06
CA THR A 359 -20.94 11.57 19.69
C THR A 359 -22.43 11.88 19.67
N GLY A 360 -22.93 12.55 20.72
CA GLY A 360 -24.17 13.33 20.64
C GLY A 360 -23.89 14.75 20.12
N GLU A 361 -24.91 15.49 19.68
CA GLU A 361 -24.76 16.84 19.11
C GLU A 361 -23.91 17.79 19.98
N LYS A 362 -24.12 17.79 21.30
CA LYS A 362 -23.38 18.64 22.26
C LYS A 362 -21.88 18.31 22.35
N ASP A 363 -21.50 17.10 21.96
CA ASP A 363 -20.14 16.59 22.04
C ASP A 363 -19.39 16.79 20.71
N ARG A 364 -20.05 17.32 19.67
CA ARG A 364 -19.48 17.65 18.35
C ARG A 364 -18.67 18.95 18.41
N ASN A 365 -17.65 18.93 19.25
CA ASN A 365 -16.64 19.96 19.40
C ASN A 365 -15.28 19.26 19.53
N LEU A 366 -14.26 19.71 18.80
CA LEU A 366 -12.93 19.09 18.76
C LEU A 366 -12.35 18.78 20.15
N PHE A 367 -12.62 19.66 21.12
CA PHE A 367 -12.10 19.58 22.50
C PHE A 367 -13.13 19.08 23.50
N SER A 368 -14.25 18.52 23.03
CA SER A 368 -15.17 17.82 23.93
C SER A 368 -14.47 16.59 24.50
N ARG A 369 -14.87 16.19 25.71
CA ARG A 369 -14.34 14.99 26.36
C ARG A 369 -14.48 13.74 25.48
N ILE A 370 -15.57 13.64 24.72
CA ILE A 370 -15.85 12.48 23.87
C ILE A 370 -14.95 12.50 22.63
N MET A 371 -14.80 13.64 21.96
CA MET A 371 -13.87 13.78 20.83
C MET A 371 -12.43 13.51 21.25
N GLU A 372 -11.97 14.07 22.37
CA GLU A 372 -10.62 13.83 22.89
C GLU A 372 -10.41 12.38 23.33
N SER A 373 -11.43 11.66 23.79
CA SER A 373 -11.29 10.23 24.09
C SER A 373 -11.02 9.36 22.85
N HIS A 374 -11.41 9.86 21.66
CA HIS A 374 -11.15 9.26 20.34
C HIS A 374 -9.97 9.93 19.63
N GLN A 375 -9.11 10.64 20.38
CA GLN A 375 -7.80 11.10 19.95
C GLN A 375 -6.74 10.45 20.84
N LYS A 376 -5.92 9.56 20.29
CA LYS A 376 -4.92 8.78 21.06
C LYS A 376 -3.53 9.41 21.08
N ASN A 377 -3.32 10.47 20.33
CA ASN A 377 -2.15 11.34 20.42
C ASN A 377 -2.54 12.66 21.12
N PRO A 378 -2.13 12.89 22.38
CA PRO A 378 -2.55 14.07 23.15
C PRO A 378 -2.24 15.43 22.51
N ALA A 379 -1.22 15.51 21.65
CA ALA A 379 -0.82 16.75 20.99
C ALA A 379 -1.52 16.97 19.62
N ALA A 380 -2.17 15.95 19.07
CA ALA A 380 -2.60 15.94 17.67
C ALA A 380 -3.63 17.02 17.32
N ASN A 381 -4.64 17.24 18.15
CA ASN A 381 -5.65 18.28 17.89
C ASN A 381 -5.01 19.67 17.76
N GLY A 382 -4.04 19.98 18.63
CA GLY A 382 -3.27 21.24 18.54
C GLY A 382 -2.40 21.31 17.28
N LYS A 383 -1.79 20.19 16.87
CA LYS A 383 -1.01 20.11 15.63
C LYS A 383 -1.88 20.30 14.39
N ILE A 384 -3.02 19.63 14.28
CA ILE A 384 -3.96 19.81 13.16
C ILE A 384 -4.31 21.29 13.00
N LEU A 385 -4.65 21.97 14.10
CA LEU A 385 -4.98 23.40 14.07
C LEU A 385 -3.79 24.29 13.69
N TYR A 386 -2.57 23.93 14.12
CA TYR A 386 -1.36 24.62 13.71
C TYR A 386 -1.15 24.56 12.18
N TYR A 387 -1.14 23.36 11.60
CA TYR A 387 -1.01 23.20 10.14
C TYR A 387 -2.18 23.82 9.38
N LEU A 388 -3.40 23.73 9.92
CA LEU A 388 -4.55 24.39 9.34
C LEU A 388 -4.33 25.90 9.28
N SER A 389 -3.81 26.50 10.35
CA SER A 389 -3.55 27.94 10.38
C SER A 389 -2.49 28.39 9.36
N GLU A 390 -1.58 27.50 8.95
CA GLU A 390 -0.60 27.76 7.90
C GLU A 390 -1.22 27.77 6.50
N THR A 391 -2.26 26.96 6.27
CA THR A 391 -2.79 26.70 4.91
C THR A 391 -4.16 27.32 4.64
N PHE A 392 -5.09 27.26 5.59
CA PHE A 392 -6.51 27.60 5.42
C PHE A 392 -6.99 28.69 6.39
N ARG A 393 -8.09 29.36 6.02
CA ARG A 393 -8.79 30.28 6.93
C ARG A 393 -9.51 29.48 8.02
N TYR A 394 -9.80 30.14 9.15
CA TYR A 394 -10.40 29.46 10.31
C TYR A 394 -11.79 28.90 9.95
N PRO A 395 -12.05 27.60 10.17
CA PRO A 395 -13.32 26.97 9.82
C PRO A 395 -14.45 27.47 10.72
N LYS A 396 -15.65 27.62 10.16
CA LYS A 396 -16.84 28.11 10.88
C LYS A 396 -17.46 27.10 11.84
N ASP A 397 -17.24 25.81 11.61
CA ASP A 397 -17.79 24.70 12.39
C ASP A 397 -16.91 23.43 12.33
N LEU A 398 -17.30 22.39 13.09
CA LEU A 398 -16.57 21.12 13.14
C LEU A 398 -16.58 20.39 11.79
N GLU A 399 -17.66 20.49 11.03
CA GLU A 399 -17.79 19.80 9.75
C GLU A 399 -16.81 20.39 8.71
N SER A 400 -16.69 21.71 8.68
CA SER A 400 -15.68 22.44 7.92
C SER A 400 -14.27 22.05 8.37
N LEU A 401 -14.04 21.92 9.68
CA LEU A 401 -12.75 21.48 10.21
C LEU A 401 -12.40 20.04 9.80
N ILE A 402 -13.37 19.13 9.81
CA ILE A 402 -13.19 17.75 9.35
C ILE A 402 -12.72 17.75 7.90
N PHE A 403 -13.46 18.41 7.01
CA PHE A 403 -13.11 18.53 5.60
C PHE A 403 -11.70 19.10 5.41
N LEU A 404 -11.40 20.25 6.01
CA LEU A 404 -10.08 20.87 5.90
C LEU A 404 -8.95 19.99 6.48
N SER A 405 -9.19 19.27 7.57
CA SER A 405 -8.18 18.36 8.15
C SER A 405 -7.85 17.21 7.21
N GLN A 406 -8.84 16.69 6.46
CA GLN A 406 -8.62 15.64 5.48
C GLN A 406 -7.89 16.17 4.23
N ILE A 407 -8.20 17.40 3.79
CA ILE A 407 -7.45 18.05 2.70
C ILE A 407 -5.99 18.28 3.10
N LEU A 408 -5.72 18.75 4.33
CA LEU A 408 -4.34 18.90 4.84
C LEU A 408 -3.58 17.58 4.84
N GLN A 409 -4.22 16.51 5.31
CA GLN A 409 -3.65 15.16 5.29
C GLN A 409 -3.32 14.73 3.85
N GLY A 410 -4.26 14.90 2.92
CA GLY A 410 -4.05 14.60 1.51
C GLY A 410 -2.89 15.40 0.90
N TYR A 411 -2.79 16.70 1.21
CA TYR A 411 -1.71 17.56 0.74
C TYR A 411 -0.34 17.10 1.26
N ALA A 412 -0.24 16.78 2.54
CA ALA A 412 1.00 16.31 3.15
C ALA A 412 1.52 15.02 2.48
N MET A 413 0.64 14.04 2.26
CA MET A 413 1.04 12.77 1.63
C MET A 413 1.34 12.96 0.14
N LYS A 414 0.56 13.79 -0.57
CA LYS A 414 0.80 14.13 -1.99
C LYS A 414 2.19 14.73 -2.17
N GLU A 415 2.56 15.75 -1.37
CA GLU A 415 3.88 16.38 -1.47
C GLU A 415 5.04 15.39 -1.28
N ALA A 416 4.93 14.52 -0.27
CA ALA A 416 5.96 13.53 0.04
C ALA A 416 6.08 12.45 -1.05
N THR A 417 4.96 11.81 -1.41
CA THR A 417 4.95 10.72 -2.39
C THR A 417 5.36 11.23 -3.77
N GLU A 418 4.88 12.38 -4.22
CA GLU A 418 5.28 12.94 -5.52
C GLU A 418 6.76 13.29 -5.57
N HIS A 419 7.33 13.82 -4.49
CA HIS A 419 8.77 14.08 -4.39
C HIS A 419 9.58 12.80 -4.59
N TRP A 420 9.26 11.73 -3.88
CA TRP A 420 10.00 10.48 -4.02
C TRP A 420 9.77 9.80 -5.38
N ARG A 421 8.58 9.94 -5.98
CA ARG A 421 8.30 9.44 -7.34
C ARG A 421 9.07 10.22 -8.41
N ARG A 422 9.20 11.54 -8.29
CA ARG A 422 10.10 12.33 -9.18
C ARG A 422 11.55 11.87 -9.07
N ASN A 423 11.96 11.39 -7.91
CA ASN A 423 13.29 10.86 -7.64
C ASN A 423 13.35 9.33 -7.78
N ARG A 424 12.47 8.75 -8.60
CA ARG A 424 12.51 7.34 -9.00
C ARG A 424 13.91 6.98 -9.50
N GLY A 425 14.48 5.92 -8.93
CA GLY A 425 15.86 5.47 -9.17
C GLY A 425 16.80 5.76 -8.00
N ARG A 426 16.49 6.77 -7.18
CA ARG A 426 17.07 6.91 -5.84
C ARG A 426 16.13 6.35 -4.78
N CYS A 427 14.89 6.87 -4.75
CA CYS A 427 13.81 6.34 -3.92
C CYS A 427 12.98 5.34 -4.73
N MET A 428 12.65 4.22 -4.11
CA MET A 428 11.92 3.11 -4.74
C MET A 428 10.68 2.68 -3.94
N GLY A 429 10.28 3.46 -2.93
CA GLY A 429 9.04 3.19 -2.21
C GLY A 429 8.55 4.33 -1.35
N SER A 430 7.23 4.45 -1.26
CA SER A 430 6.50 5.38 -0.42
C SER A 430 5.28 4.65 0.15
N ILE A 431 5.40 4.22 1.39
CA ILE A 431 4.35 3.56 2.18
C ILE A 431 3.98 4.53 3.31
N TYR A 432 2.78 5.10 3.24
CA TYR A 432 2.35 6.06 4.26
C TYR A 432 1.68 5.38 5.45
N TRP A 433 1.90 5.95 6.62
CA TRP A 433 1.16 5.62 7.83
C TRP A 433 -0.10 6.50 7.88
N GLN A 434 -1.33 5.97 7.79
CA GLN A 434 -1.70 4.54 7.66
C GLN A 434 -2.89 4.38 6.70
N PHE A 435 -3.24 3.16 6.34
CA PHE A 435 -4.35 2.86 5.43
C PHE A 435 -5.72 2.94 6.12
N ASN A 436 -5.94 2.10 7.14
CA ASN A 436 -7.24 1.80 7.75
C ASN A 436 -7.29 2.15 9.25
N ASP A 437 -8.44 1.96 9.88
CA ASP A 437 -8.67 2.16 11.33
C ASP A 437 -9.30 0.93 11.97
N ASN A 438 -8.92 0.64 13.23
CA ASN A 438 -9.46 -0.48 14.01
C ASN A 438 -10.69 -0.14 14.89
N TRP A 439 -11.11 1.14 14.89
CA TRP A 439 -12.27 1.68 15.60
C TRP A 439 -12.53 3.14 15.17
N PRO A 440 -13.71 3.74 15.46
CA PRO A 440 -13.98 5.15 15.10
C PRO A 440 -13.05 6.13 15.83
N VAL A 441 -12.12 6.77 15.11
CA VAL A 441 -11.04 7.55 15.75
C VAL A 441 -10.51 8.67 14.84
N ALA A 442 -9.87 9.68 15.43
CA ALA A 442 -8.97 10.56 14.69
C ALA A 442 -7.58 9.91 14.56
N SER A 443 -7.13 9.69 13.33
CA SER A 443 -5.91 8.95 13.02
C SER A 443 -5.28 9.42 11.71
N TRP A 444 -4.21 8.73 11.32
CA TRP A 444 -3.53 8.94 10.05
C TRP A 444 -4.14 8.13 8.90
N SER A 445 -5.26 7.43 9.13
CA SER A 445 -5.88 6.57 8.11
C SER A 445 -6.32 7.37 6.88
N SER A 446 -6.22 6.78 5.70
CA SER A 446 -6.86 7.30 4.48
C SER A 446 -8.31 6.81 4.34
N MET A 447 -8.65 5.70 4.98
CA MET A 447 -10.00 5.16 5.08
C MET A 447 -10.38 5.00 6.55
N ASP A 448 -11.54 5.54 6.94
CA ASP A 448 -12.00 5.40 8.33
C ASP A 448 -12.59 4.00 8.62
N TYR A 449 -12.84 3.72 9.89
CA TYR A 449 -13.32 2.40 10.38
C TYR A 449 -14.54 1.85 9.64
N TYR A 450 -15.45 2.71 9.16
CA TYR A 450 -16.65 2.27 8.46
C TYR A 450 -16.40 2.02 6.96
N GLY A 451 -15.16 2.15 6.49
CA GLY A 451 -14.80 2.02 5.08
C GLY A 451 -15.05 3.30 4.28
N ARG A 452 -15.21 4.45 4.94
CA ARG A 452 -15.42 5.73 4.24
C ARG A 452 -14.07 6.31 3.84
N TYR A 453 -13.91 6.56 2.55
CA TYR A 453 -12.69 7.17 2.02
C TYR A 453 -12.60 8.63 2.47
N LYS A 454 -11.51 8.95 3.17
CA LYS A 454 -11.13 10.34 3.43
C LYS A 454 -10.59 10.98 2.15
N ALA A 455 -10.42 12.31 2.17
CA ALA A 455 -9.84 13.02 1.03
C ALA A 455 -8.48 12.44 0.60
N LEU A 456 -7.65 12.00 1.56
CA LEU A 456 -6.37 11.35 1.29
C LEU A 456 -6.50 10.15 0.34
N HIS A 457 -7.52 9.29 0.49
CA HIS A 457 -7.63 8.07 -0.31
C HIS A 457 -7.95 8.37 -1.78
N TYR A 458 -8.78 9.39 -2.03
CA TYR A 458 -9.05 9.89 -3.38
C TYR A 458 -7.83 10.59 -3.99
N MET A 459 -7.08 11.36 -3.20
CA MET A 459 -5.84 11.98 -3.67
C MET A 459 -4.76 10.93 -3.96
N ALA A 460 -4.70 9.87 -3.16
CA ALA A 460 -3.77 8.74 -3.36
C ALA A 460 -3.99 8.04 -4.69
N LYS A 461 -5.24 7.86 -5.11
CA LYS A 461 -5.54 7.38 -6.47
C LYS A 461 -4.78 8.17 -7.54
N GLY A 462 -4.71 9.50 -7.41
CA GLY A 462 -3.99 10.37 -8.33
C GLY A 462 -2.46 10.23 -8.24
N PHE A 463 -1.89 10.45 -7.06
CA PHE A 463 -0.43 10.47 -6.90
C PHE A 463 0.23 9.06 -6.93
N CYS A 464 -0.54 8.00 -6.71
CA CYS A 464 -0.10 6.61 -6.87
C CYS A 464 -0.36 6.04 -8.27
N ASP A 465 -0.92 6.78 -9.22
CA ASP A 465 -1.22 6.26 -10.55
C ASP A 465 0.07 5.84 -11.31
N ASN A 466 -0.06 4.93 -12.28
CA ASN A 466 1.02 4.42 -13.12
C ASN A 466 1.64 5.51 -14.01
N VAL A 467 0.81 6.42 -14.53
CA VAL A 467 1.28 7.64 -15.18
C VAL A 467 0.68 8.82 -14.42
N ALA A 468 1.53 9.45 -13.61
CA ALA A 468 1.14 10.50 -12.68
C ALA A 468 1.91 11.79 -12.95
N GLY A 469 1.17 12.88 -13.13
CA GLY A 469 1.70 14.23 -13.13
C GLY A 469 1.96 14.71 -11.71
N SER A 470 3.00 15.50 -11.51
CA SER A 470 3.25 16.17 -10.23
C SER A 470 3.81 17.56 -10.47
N ILE A 471 3.39 18.51 -9.63
CA ILE A 471 3.90 19.86 -9.64
C ILE A 471 4.97 19.98 -8.57
N GLU A 472 6.13 20.50 -8.94
CA GLU A 472 7.25 20.71 -8.04
C GLU A 472 7.35 22.20 -7.72
N LYS A 473 6.95 22.57 -6.50
CA LYS A 473 6.99 23.95 -6.00
C LYS A 473 8.30 24.19 -5.22
N LYS A 474 9.28 24.85 -5.85
CA LYS A 474 10.56 25.23 -5.21
C LYS A 474 10.47 26.62 -4.59
N GLU A 475 11.54 27.13 -4.01
CA GLU A 475 11.54 28.50 -3.44
C GLU A 475 11.29 29.58 -4.51
N THR A 476 11.79 29.37 -5.73
CA THR A 476 11.73 30.38 -6.81
C THR A 476 11.20 29.85 -8.13
N HIS A 477 10.92 28.55 -8.26
CA HIS A 477 10.56 27.91 -9.52
C HIS A 477 9.32 27.02 -9.37
N MET A 478 8.53 26.93 -10.43
CA MET A 478 7.48 25.93 -10.59
C MET A 478 7.90 24.94 -11.65
N GLY A 479 7.88 23.65 -11.32
CA GLY A 479 8.15 22.54 -12.23
C GLY A 479 6.91 21.67 -12.45
N PHE A 480 6.82 21.01 -13.61
CA PHE A 480 5.85 19.95 -13.86
C PHE A 480 6.57 18.71 -14.36
N TRP A 481 6.31 17.58 -13.70
CA TRP A 481 6.95 16.30 -13.93
C TRP A 481 5.93 15.22 -14.24
N ILE A 482 6.35 14.21 -15.00
CA ILE A 482 5.59 12.97 -15.19
C ILE A 482 6.41 11.82 -14.62
N SER A 483 5.78 11.00 -13.78
CA SER A 483 6.29 9.68 -13.36
C SER A 483 5.59 8.59 -14.15
N ASN A 484 6.35 7.70 -14.79
CA ASN A 484 5.87 6.57 -15.57
C ASN A 484 6.34 5.24 -14.95
N GLU A 485 5.44 4.53 -14.28
CA GLU A 485 5.66 3.19 -13.72
C GLU A 485 5.23 2.07 -14.68
N THR A 486 4.78 2.39 -15.89
CA THR A 486 4.46 1.36 -16.86
C THR A 486 5.75 0.73 -17.42
N LEU A 487 5.63 -0.49 -17.95
CA LEU A 487 6.72 -1.20 -18.62
C LEU A 487 6.99 -0.70 -20.05
N ASP A 488 6.20 0.27 -20.50
CA ASP A 488 6.28 0.86 -21.83
C ASP A 488 6.65 2.34 -21.75
N LEU A 489 7.22 2.84 -22.84
CA LEU A 489 7.40 4.27 -23.03
C LEU A 489 6.03 4.93 -23.20
N VAL A 490 5.84 6.08 -22.55
CA VAL A 490 4.61 6.87 -22.66
C VAL A 490 4.92 8.22 -23.28
N THR A 491 4.17 8.59 -24.31
CA THR A 491 4.26 9.92 -24.91
C THR A 491 3.24 10.83 -24.26
N VAL A 492 3.71 11.93 -23.67
CA VAL A 492 2.86 12.90 -22.97
C VAL A 492 2.83 14.23 -23.70
N LYS A 493 1.62 14.75 -23.92
CA LYS A 493 1.40 16.16 -24.28
C LYS A 493 0.82 16.88 -23.07
N ALA A 494 1.48 17.96 -22.63
CA ALA A 494 1.01 18.79 -21.53
C ALA A 494 0.73 20.21 -22.01
N LYS A 495 -0.35 20.80 -21.50
CA LYS A 495 -0.73 22.19 -21.62
C LYS A 495 -0.64 22.81 -20.23
N ILE A 496 0.29 23.73 -20.08
CA ILE A 496 0.65 24.33 -18.81
C ILE A 496 0.25 25.80 -18.86
N ALA A 497 -0.50 26.26 -17.88
CA ALA A 497 -1.01 27.60 -17.85
C ALA A 497 -1.00 28.21 -16.45
N VAL A 498 -0.88 29.53 -16.40
CA VAL A 498 -1.20 30.34 -15.22
C VAL A 498 -2.54 31.00 -15.50
N LYS A 499 -3.53 30.77 -14.66
CA LYS A 499 -4.89 31.29 -14.83
C LYS A 499 -5.29 32.13 -13.62
N THR A 500 -6.08 33.18 -13.83
CA THR A 500 -6.76 33.90 -12.75
C THR A 500 -7.85 33.04 -12.11
N LEU A 501 -8.35 33.44 -10.95
CA LEU A 501 -9.44 32.72 -10.24
C LEU A 501 -10.79 32.68 -10.99
N ASP A 502 -10.93 33.41 -12.10
CA ASP A 502 -12.06 33.36 -13.05
C ASP A 502 -11.67 32.76 -14.42
N PHE A 503 -10.56 32.01 -14.44
CA PHE A 503 -10.05 31.21 -15.55
C PHE A 503 -9.50 32.00 -16.76
N GLN A 504 -9.16 33.28 -16.58
CA GLN A 504 -8.45 34.02 -17.63
C GLN A 504 -7.00 33.55 -17.68
N VAL A 505 -6.58 33.10 -18.86
CA VAL A 505 -5.21 32.65 -19.11
C VAL A 505 -4.27 33.85 -19.13
N ILE A 506 -3.29 33.86 -18.24
CA ILE A 506 -2.24 34.88 -18.14
C ILE A 506 -1.02 34.45 -18.94
N GLU A 507 -0.63 33.20 -18.79
CA GLU A 507 0.48 32.56 -19.50
C GLU A 507 0.06 31.14 -19.88
N GLU A 508 0.51 30.66 -21.03
CA GLU A 508 0.25 29.31 -21.50
C GLU A 508 1.43 28.80 -22.35
N GLN A 509 1.78 27.54 -22.14
CA GLN A 509 2.80 26.83 -22.89
C GLN A 509 2.37 25.38 -23.12
N GLU A 510 2.69 24.84 -24.29
CA GLU A 510 2.62 23.40 -24.54
C GLU A 510 3.99 22.77 -24.34
N ALA A 511 4.01 21.58 -23.74
CA ALA A 511 5.17 20.72 -23.63
C ALA A 511 4.82 19.34 -24.21
N PHE A 512 5.81 18.71 -24.83
CA PHE A 512 5.71 17.36 -25.36
C PHE A 512 6.96 16.59 -25.01
N LYS A 513 6.81 15.40 -24.43
CA LYS A 513 7.94 14.58 -24.02
C LYS A 513 7.60 13.10 -24.06
N GLU A 514 8.55 12.30 -24.52
CA GLU A 514 8.53 10.86 -24.30
C GLU A 514 9.12 10.57 -22.92
N VAL A 515 8.37 9.86 -22.10
CA VAL A 515 8.76 9.45 -20.75
C VAL A 515 9.06 7.95 -20.81
N PRO A 516 10.33 7.53 -20.69
CA PRO A 516 10.70 6.11 -20.73
C PRO A 516 9.91 5.27 -19.71
N ALA A 517 9.88 3.95 -19.95
CA ALA A 517 9.36 3.00 -18.99
C ALA A 517 10.12 3.13 -17.66
N LEU A 518 9.40 3.04 -16.54
CA LEU A 518 10.00 3.00 -15.19
C LEU A 518 10.92 4.20 -14.90
N SER A 519 10.50 5.41 -15.28
CA SER A 519 11.27 6.65 -15.08
C SER A 519 10.39 7.83 -14.65
N ALA A 520 11.03 8.94 -14.30
CA ALA A 520 10.37 10.22 -14.09
C ALA A 520 11.09 11.33 -14.85
N GLU A 521 10.34 12.24 -15.46
CA GLU A 521 10.88 13.27 -16.35
C GLU A 521 10.24 14.64 -16.09
N CYS A 522 11.08 15.68 -16.06
CA CYS A 522 10.63 17.06 -16.02
C CYS A 522 10.18 17.49 -17.42
N LEU A 523 8.96 18.03 -17.54
CA LEU A 523 8.39 18.53 -18.79
C LEU A 523 8.47 20.06 -18.88
N PHE A 524 8.51 20.73 -17.73
CA PHE A 524 8.49 22.18 -17.63
C PHE A 524 9.13 22.63 -16.32
N GLU A 525 9.89 23.72 -16.38
CA GLU A 525 10.40 24.41 -15.19
C GLU A 525 10.57 25.90 -15.52
N LYS A 526 10.07 26.79 -14.66
CA LYS A 526 10.18 28.24 -14.85
C LYS A 526 10.20 29.00 -13.53
N GLU A 527 10.88 30.15 -13.50
CA GLU A 527 10.94 31.02 -12.32
C GLU A 527 9.59 31.70 -12.05
N TYR A 528 9.19 31.81 -10.78
CA TYR A 528 7.93 32.44 -10.36
C TYR A 528 7.73 33.85 -10.89
N LYS A 529 8.78 34.67 -10.87
CA LYS A 529 8.70 36.07 -11.32
C LYS A 529 8.27 36.16 -12.78
N GLU A 530 8.70 35.21 -13.60
CA GLU A 530 8.34 35.15 -15.01
C GLU A 530 6.90 34.67 -15.23
N LEU A 531 6.40 33.79 -14.34
CA LEU A 531 5.06 33.20 -14.41
C LEU A 531 3.93 34.15 -13.99
N ILE A 532 4.12 34.86 -12.87
CA ILE A 532 3.00 35.55 -12.21
C ILE A 532 3.13 37.08 -12.18
N ALA A 533 4.34 37.61 -12.40
CA ALA A 533 4.62 39.06 -12.35
C ALA A 533 4.03 39.78 -11.12
N GLY A 534 4.04 39.14 -9.95
CA GLY A 534 3.54 39.68 -8.68
C GLY A 534 2.02 39.52 -8.43
N ARG A 535 1.36 38.57 -9.09
CA ARG A 535 -0.06 38.24 -8.91
C ARG A 535 -0.27 36.96 -8.09
N ASP A 536 0.65 36.65 -7.18
CA ASP A 536 0.73 35.36 -6.48
C ASP A 536 -0.55 34.97 -5.70
N ASP A 537 -1.35 35.93 -5.27
CA ASP A 537 -2.60 35.77 -4.52
C ASP A 537 -3.88 35.71 -5.39
N SER A 538 -3.76 35.88 -6.71
CA SER A 538 -4.89 36.04 -7.63
C SER A 538 -4.82 35.13 -8.86
N VAL A 539 -3.80 34.26 -8.93
CA VAL A 539 -3.62 33.27 -9.97
C VAL A 539 -3.27 31.90 -9.40
N PHE A 540 -3.51 30.86 -10.19
CA PHE A 540 -3.06 29.50 -9.92
C PHE A 540 -2.36 28.93 -11.14
N PHE A 541 -1.48 27.96 -10.90
CA PHE A 541 -0.81 27.17 -11.92
C PHE A 541 -1.63 25.91 -12.20
N VAL A 542 -1.77 25.53 -13.47
CA VAL A 542 -2.44 24.30 -13.87
C VAL A 542 -1.66 23.62 -14.99
N ALA A 543 -1.54 22.30 -14.90
CA ALA A 543 -0.98 21.44 -15.92
C ALA A 543 -2.03 20.40 -16.33
N GLU A 544 -2.57 20.57 -17.54
CA GLU A 544 -3.48 19.60 -18.19
C GLU A 544 -2.61 18.70 -19.07
N TYR A 545 -2.63 17.39 -18.88
CA TYR A 545 -1.77 16.47 -19.63
C TYR A 545 -2.53 15.27 -20.15
N GLU A 546 -2.09 14.80 -21.32
CA GLU A 546 -2.73 13.73 -22.06
C GLU A 546 -1.69 12.73 -22.54
N TYR A 547 -2.07 11.45 -22.50
CA TYR A 547 -1.26 10.35 -23.01
C TYR A 547 -2.16 9.23 -23.52
N GLU A 548 -1.57 8.29 -24.25
CA GLU A 548 -2.25 7.09 -24.71
C GLU A 548 -1.85 5.90 -23.84
N GLN A 549 -2.83 5.13 -23.37
CA GLN A 549 -2.62 3.89 -22.64
C GLN A 549 -3.62 2.86 -23.12
N ASN A 550 -3.15 1.67 -23.51
CA ASN A 550 -4.00 0.58 -24.03
C ASN A 550 -4.91 1.00 -25.20
N GLY A 551 -4.45 1.89 -26.08
CA GLY A 551 -5.24 2.42 -27.21
C GLY A 551 -6.32 3.43 -26.82
N GLN A 552 -6.36 3.86 -25.56
CA GLN A 552 -7.28 4.87 -25.06
C GLN A 552 -6.54 6.15 -24.69
N LYS A 553 -7.12 7.29 -25.03
CA LYS A 553 -6.63 8.60 -24.63
C LYS A 553 -7.04 8.86 -23.18
N VAL A 554 -6.06 9.15 -22.33
CA VAL A 554 -6.25 9.56 -20.94
C VAL A 554 -5.90 11.03 -20.83
N SER A 555 -6.76 11.83 -20.19
CA SER A 555 -6.53 13.25 -19.92
C SER A 555 -6.67 13.51 -18.43
N LYS A 556 -5.73 14.24 -17.85
CA LYS A 556 -5.65 14.54 -16.41
C LYS A 556 -5.25 15.99 -16.19
N LYS A 557 -5.45 16.49 -14.97
CA LYS A 557 -5.09 17.85 -14.58
C LYS A 557 -4.47 17.87 -13.19
N GLU A 558 -3.39 18.64 -13.04
CA GLU A 558 -2.81 19.01 -11.76
C GLU A 558 -2.88 20.53 -11.59
N PHE A 559 -2.95 21.01 -10.36
CA PHE A 559 -2.88 22.43 -10.07
C PHE A 559 -2.01 22.71 -8.84
N GLU A 560 -1.51 23.93 -8.74
CA GLU A 560 -0.85 24.44 -7.54
C GLU A 560 -1.07 25.95 -7.42
N THR A 561 -1.06 26.43 -6.19
CA THR A 561 -1.20 27.83 -5.79
C THR A 561 0.16 28.42 -5.45
N PHE A 562 0.37 29.70 -5.72
CA PHE A 562 1.65 30.35 -5.42
C PHE A 562 1.78 30.73 -3.94
N VAL A 563 0.65 31.01 -3.29
CA VAL A 563 0.53 31.29 -1.85
C VAL A 563 -0.36 30.26 -1.16
N PRO A 564 -0.24 30.06 0.16
CA PRO A 564 -1.22 29.30 0.93
C PRO A 564 -2.67 29.70 0.61
N VAL A 565 -3.56 28.71 0.51
CA VAL A 565 -4.96 28.90 0.07
C VAL A 565 -5.70 29.98 0.88
N LYS A 566 -5.36 30.15 2.17
CA LYS A 566 -5.91 31.20 3.04
C LYS A 566 -5.72 32.64 2.53
N TYR A 567 -4.72 32.87 1.68
CA TYR A 567 -4.42 34.17 1.10
C TYR A 567 -5.10 34.41 -0.25
N LEU A 568 -5.71 33.39 -0.85
CA LEU A 568 -6.50 33.56 -2.06
C LEU A 568 -7.86 34.19 -1.71
N GLU A 569 -8.27 35.17 -2.52
CA GLU A 569 -9.63 35.72 -2.49
C GLU A 569 -10.56 34.86 -3.35
N LEU A 570 -10.87 33.66 -2.85
CA LEU A 570 -11.83 32.74 -3.49
C LEU A 570 -13.21 33.39 -3.58
N LYS A 571 -13.94 33.09 -4.66
CA LYS A 571 -15.31 33.55 -4.87
C LYS A 571 -16.29 32.42 -4.54
N ASP A 572 -17.53 32.80 -4.21
CA ASP A 572 -18.62 31.83 -4.10
C ASP A 572 -18.75 31.05 -5.41
N PRO A 573 -18.58 29.71 -5.38
CA PRO A 573 -18.62 28.90 -6.58
C PRO A 573 -20.01 28.80 -7.22
N ALA A 574 -21.09 29.14 -6.51
CA ALA A 574 -22.46 29.11 -7.03
C ALA A 574 -22.76 27.85 -7.86
N PHE A 575 -22.39 26.68 -7.32
CA PHE A 575 -22.35 25.41 -8.07
C PHE A 575 -23.65 25.10 -8.81
N LYS A 576 -23.51 24.77 -10.10
CA LYS A 576 -24.56 24.15 -10.91
C LYS A 576 -24.42 22.65 -10.81
N VAL A 577 -25.36 22.01 -10.13
CA VAL A 577 -25.38 20.56 -9.90
C VAL A 577 -26.49 19.93 -10.73
N THR A 578 -26.11 18.94 -11.54
CA THR A 578 -27.01 18.17 -12.41
C THR A 578 -26.91 16.70 -12.06
N GLU A 579 -28.04 16.08 -11.77
CA GLU A 579 -28.16 14.63 -11.61
C GLU A 579 -28.43 14.00 -12.98
N ASN A 580 -27.63 13.00 -13.33
CA ASN A 580 -27.75 12.29 -14.60
C ASN A 580 -28.58 11.02 -14.42
N ALA A 581 -29.18 10.53 -15.52
CA ALA A 581 -30.07 9.37 -15.48
C ALA A 581 -29.40 8.06 -15.04
N ASP A 582 -28.07 8.00 -15.12
CA ASP A 582 -27.23 6.87 -14.70
C ASP A 582 -26.81 6.94 -13.22
N GLY A 583 -27.26 7.96 -12.47
CA GLY A 583 -26.90 8.17 -11.06
C GLY A 583 -25.62 8.98 -10.85
N SER A 584 -24.92 9.37 -11.92
CA SER A 584 -23.78 10.28 -11.83
C SER A 584 -24.21 11.73 -11.54
N VAL A 585 -23.31 12.51 -10.94
CA VAL A 585 -23.54 13.90 -10.58
C VAL A 585 -22.53 14.79 -11.28
N SER A 586 -23.02 15.69 -12.15
CA SER A 586 -22.20 16.69 -12.81
C SER A 586 -22.26 18.01 -12.04
N ILE A 587 -21.08 18.56 -11.71
CA ILE A 587 -20.92 19.82 -10.99
C ILE A 587 -20.17 20.79 -11.90
N GLN A 588 -20.61 22.04 -11.94
CA GLN A 588 -19.97 23.09 -12.72
C GLN A 588 -19.96 24.40 -11.94
N THR A 589 -18.88 25.18 -12.09
CA THR A 589 -18.74 26.53 -11.54
C THR A 589 -17.99 27.41 -12.56
N ASP A 590 -18.02 28.72 -12.37
CA ASP A 590 -17.29 29.71 -13.18
C ASP A 590 -16.12 30.36 -12.44
N THR A 591 -15.76 29.86 -11.26
CA THR A 591 -14.60 30.30 -10.48
C THR A 591 -13.74 29.14 -10.02
N PHE A 592 -12.47 29.42 -9.74
CA PHE A 592 -11.51 28.46 -9.24
C PHE A 592 -11.93 27.90 -7.87
N VAL A 593 -11.99 26.58 -7.79
CA VAL A 593 -12.22 25.85 -6.55
C VAL A 593 -11.09 24.83 -6.42
N PRO A 594 -10.14 25.01 -5.50
CA PRO A 594 -8.97 24.13 -5.40
C PRO A 594 -9.34 22.71 -4.93
N TYR A 595 -10.28 22.59 -4.00
CA TYR A 595 -10.73 21.31 -3.48
C TYR A 595 -12.24 21.32 -3.29
N CYS A 596 -12.91 20.42 -4.01
CA CYS A 596 -14.34 20.17 -3.92
C CYS A 596 -14.58 18.68 -3.65
N MET A 597 -15.26 18.36 -2.56
CA MET A 597 -15.56 16.99 -2.17
C MET A 597 -17.07 16.76 -2.11
N LEU A 598 -17.53 15.65 -2.67
CA LEU A 598 -18.91 15.22 -2.67
C LEU A 598 -19.11 14.08 -1.66
N GLU A 599 -20.10 14.19 -0.78
CA GLU A 599 -20.49 13.15 0.17
C GLU A 599 -21.97 12.81 -0.02
N GLY A 600 -22.31 11.53 -0.10
CA GLY A 600 -23.70 11.09 -0.08
C GLY A 600 -24.32 11.32 1.29
N ILE A 601 -25.52 11.91 1.37
CA ILE A 601 -26.18 12.23 2.65
C ILE A 601 -26.85 10.97 3.23
N SER A 602 -27.64 10.27 2.41
CA SER A 602 -28.47 9.14 2.85
C SER A 602 -27.77 7.78 2.76
N ALA A 603 -26.66 7.69 2.05
CA ALA A 603 -25.87 6.47 1.87
C ALA A 603 -24.38 6.80 1.86
N ASP A 604 -23.55 5.81 2.21
CA ASP A 604 -22.11 5.91 2.01
C ASP A 604 -21.80 5.58 0.55
N THR A 605 -21.51 6.63 -0.21
CA THR A 605 -21.22 6.54 -1.64
C THR A 605 -19.71 6.69 -1.85
N ILE A 606 -19.12 5.67 -2.47
CA ILE A 606 -17.78 5.76 -3.04
C ILE A 606 -17.92 6.30 -4.46
N TRP A 607 -17.29 7.44 -4.73
CA TRP A 607 -17.26 8.03 -6.07
C TRP A 607 -16.05 7.50 -6.83
N ASN A 608 -16.13 7.38 -8.15
CA ASN A 608 -15.02 6.97 -8.99
C ASN A 608 -13.83 7.94 -8.84
N GLU A 609 -14.12 9.22 -8.62
CA GLU A 609 -13.18 10.29 -8.29
C GLU A 609 -13.85 11.23 -7.28
N ASN A 610 -13.05 11.96 -6.50
CA ASN A 610 -13.54 12.97 -5.56
C ASN A 610 -12.39 13.93 -5.24
N VAL A 611 -12.63 14.94 -4.41
CA VAL A 611 -11.61 15.96 -4.08
C VAL A 611 -11.10 16.64 -5.35
N VAL A 612 -12.04 17.09 -6.18
CA VAL A 612 -11.74 17.61 -7.52
C VAL A 612 -11.46 19.10 -7.48
N ALA A 613 -10.59 19.56 -8.38
CA ALA A 613 -10.32 20.96 -8.60
C ALA A 613 -11.07 21.48 -9.83
N PHE A 614 -11.65 22.67 -9.73
CA PHE A 614 -12.25 23.37 -10.86
C PHE A 614 -11.26 24.40 -11.37
N THR A 615 -10.59 24.09 -12.49
CA THR A 615 -9.53 24.90 -13.12
C THR A 615 -9.97 25.56 -14.43
N ASP A 616 -11.23 25.35 -14.81
CA ASP A 616 -11.89 25.79 -16.01
C ASP A 616 -13.42 25.73 -15.80
N LYS A 617 -14.20 26.07 -16.84
CA LYS A 617 -15.67 26.10 -16.79
C LYS A 617 -16.31 24.76 -17.16
N GLU A 618 -15.53 23.71 -17.40
CA GLU A 618 -16.09 22.41 -17.76
C GLU A 618 -16.77 21.77 -16.56
N ALA A 619 -17.81 20.98 -16.83
CA ALA A 619 -18.47 20.23 -15.79
C ALA A 619 -17.63 19.01 -15.42
N VAL A 620 -17.44 18.78 -14.12
CA VAL A 620 -16.83 17.55 -13.60
C VAL A 620 -17.95 16.59 -13.24
N THR A 621 -17.88 15.36 -13.74
CA THR A 621 -18.92 14.33 -13.50
C THR A 621 -18.37 13.24 -12.60
N LEU A 622 -18.96 13.11 -11.41
CA LEU A 622 -18.63 12.07 -10.44
C LEU A 622 -19.62 10.92 -10.57
N VAL A 623 -19.12 9.70 -10.67
CA VAL A 623 -19.90 8.49 -10.90
C VAL A 623 -19.77 7.59 -9.66
N PRO A 624 -20.86 7.13 -9.05
CA PRO A 624 -20.79 6.13 -7.99
C PRO A 624 -20.11 4.84 -8.48
N VAL A 625 -19.18 4.30 -7.70
CA VAL A 625 -18.48 3.03 -8.04
C VAL A 625 -19.46 1.86 -8.03
N GLU A 626 -20.33 1.82 -7.02
CA GLU A 626 -21.47 0.93 -6.99
C GLU A 626 -22.67 1.58 -7.69
N ASN A 627 -23.53 0.77 -8.32
CA ASN A 627 -24.73 1.26 -8.98
C ASN A 627 -25.77 1.75 -7.95
N GLN A 628 -25.59 2.98 -7.48
CA GLN A 628 -26.43 3.67 -6.52
C GLN A 628 -27.13 4.84 -7.20
N LYS A 629 -28.45 4.98 -7.02
CA LYS A 629 -29.20 6.15 -7.50
C LYS A 629 -29.17 7.24 -6.45
N ILE A 630 -28.58 8.38 -6.78
CA ILE A 630 -28.38 9.48 -5.84
C ILE A 630 -29.11 10.71 -6.36
N SER A 631 -30.06 11.21 -5.57
CA SER A 631 -30.75 12.45 -5.90
C SER A 631 -29.85 13.67 -5.65
N ARG A 632 -30.05 14.78 -6.38
CA ARG A 632 -29.36 16.06 -6.09
C ARG A 632 -29.45 16.49 -4.61
N ASP A 633 -30.63 16.39 -3.99
CA ASP A 633 -30.82 16.73 -2.56
C ASP A 633 -30.21 15.68 -1.60
N GLY A 634 -29.64 14.60 -2.17
CA GLY A 634 -29.00 13.50 -1.47
C GLY A 634 -27.48 13.60 -1.45
N VAL A 635 -26.88 14.69 -1.96
CA VAL A 635 -25.43 14.94 -1.85
C VAL A 635 -25.13 16.23 -1.11
N ARG A 636 -24.01 16.22 -0.40
CA ARG A 636 -23.42 17.38 0.24
C ARG A 636 -22.12 17.71 -0.48
N ILE A 637 -21.95 18.99 -0.81
CA ILE A 637 -20.74 19.52 -1.43
C ILE A 637 -19.94 20.28 -0.38
N TYR A 638 -18.69 19.91 -0.23
CA TYR A 638 -17.69 20.62 0.55
C TYR A 638 -16.73 21.34 -0.38
N ASP A 639 -16.46 22.62 -0.11
CA ASP A 639 -15.41 23.38 -0.78
C ASP A 639 -14.79 24.38 0.17
N ILE A 640 -13.59 24.86 -0.16
CA ILE A 640 -12.82 25.74 0.72
C ILE A 640 -13.54 27.06 1.01
N TYR A 641 -14.23 27.68 0.05
CA TYR A 641 -14.87 28.98 0.24
C TYR A 641 -15.96 28.91 1.32
N HIS A 642 -16.82 27.90 1.27
CA HIS A 642 -17.91 27.72 2.23
C HIS A 642 -17.44 27.24 3.62
N THR A 643 -16.15 26.94 3.83
CA THR A 643 -15.66 26.56 5.18
C THR A 643 -15.52 27.74 6.14
N TYR A 644 -15.39 28.97 5.64
CA TYR A 644 -15.16 30.18 6.45
C TYR A 644 -16.15 31.32 6.15
N HIS A 645 -17.13 31.06 5.28
CA HIS A 645 -18.31 31.88 4.99
C HIS A 645 -19.57 31.12 5.40
#